data_AF-A0A937TDV2-F1
#
_entry.id   AF-A0A937TDV2-F1
#
_cell.length_a   1.000
_cell.length_b   1.000
_cell.length_c   1.000
_cell.angle_alpha   90.00
_cell.angle_beta   90.00
_cell.angle_gamma   90.00
#
_symmetry.space_group_name_H-M   'P 1'
#
loop_
_entity.id
_entity.type
_entity.pdbx_description
1 polymer ?
#
loop_
_entity_poly.entity_id
_entity_poly.type
_entity_poly.pdbx_seq_one_letter_code
_entity_poly.pdbx_strand_id
1 'polypeptide(L)'
;MARLCVGAPVAPVRIQGAEYTEPAVAAVIRVDLRDLPHPHVWQPGDPIKEIPRRHRRKAVERDAPRPRLDPLLRLQSEGMARFPSRASVTPGLNFDGQGFTGVMPPDTVGDAGPDYFIQAINHDTAGSVCTVYNKSDGSVAAGPFTMKSIHAANVTGGGDPIVLYDEAADRWLLSEFASSANELHIYISQTPNPISGGWYHYMFSTPDFPDYPKYGVWPDAYYVTSNESSPSYYALDRTRMLYGQPATMQRFTTSGLAAFSFQTLTPADVDGSAPPPGAVHIAMRHRDDEAHNAGSNDPSEDYLELFEFSVDWDTPANSTLTGPTSIAVTEFDSHLNGYTAFEGIPQPGTSTTLDPLREPVMWRLQYRNFQSHESLCGSFVTDVDGTDHAGVRWFELRRSGGPWALHDEGTYAPDAHSRWMPSAALDQNGNLAVAYNISSSNEYPGLRYTGRLAGDTAGTLTVPETTIIAGSASQISGTRYGDYAAMSVDPVSGCTFWFTGEYNAADQWSTRVNSFSIDGCGCSPPIPAGLGTAPDGDHRIAVSWSPSSGADSYNVYRVVGPCSQPIYERIGTQVAGTMLVDSNISGIATHSYKVTSYNATDQCESFYSSCVEGATTGPCWEPPLFSGVDSVASTGDDPCALRVTWAAATPQCGGPIVYTVYRDTVSPVQTNSGNVVATCLDSTSVVDRAVAPGVAFHYLVRAEDLAGSGGGPCGGGLVEMNMQTLSGEATGPAFPLFTDDVESGAGAWSVYAGPGDPGGTVPWAVSMARYTSPTRSLFCTNEPSVKDQVVQITAAQSLPAGCTSELMFEHYVDLDDQYDGGVLEYSTDNGTTWFDILAGNGGTVPANANRFTSGAYDWVLESGFGNPLSGRPAWSIWTGDWRTTTVDLTDLAGQSVKFRWRLGSDSDVAWDGWYIDDVVLYGCTPCSQGGYPAYRSTVSWSGSGDPDADDNSDGVWNLAAYFHGVNPIGPLSPAEQAKLPSLESDGTTLTYSFGTSTDSGMVARFAIQTNEHLVDGPWRPILPTPTPQPDGTVEVQIPFSNIMEQLFYRLRITE
;
A
#
# COMPACT_ATOMS: atom_id res chain seq x y z
N MET A 1 42.23 23.63 -39.04
CA MET A 1 41.29 24.00 -37.97
C MET A 1 40.08 23.07 -38.08
N ALA A 2 40.19 21.86 -37.53
CA ALA A 2 39.06 20.95 -37.36
C ALA A 2 38.55 21.17 -35.94
N ARG A 3 37.31 21.62 -35.78
CA ARG A 3 36.67 21.75 -34.48
C ARG A 3 36.27 20.34 -34.05
N LEU A 4 36.85 19.85 -32.95
CA LEU A 4 36.24 18.82 -32.13
C LEU A 4 34.86 19.34 -31.70
N CYS A 5 33.80 18.62 -32.07
CA CYS A 5 32.54 18.66 -31.34
C CYS A 5 32.58 17.47 -30.39
N VAL A 6 33.21 17.66 -29.22
CA VAL A 6 32.88 16.85 -28.05
C VAL A 6 31.47 17.28 -27.65
N GLY A 7 30.52 16.35 -27.59
CA GLY A 7 29.18 16.64 -27.07
C GLY A 7 29.32 17.23 -25.67
N ALA A 8 28.78 18.42 -25.44
CA ALA A 8 28.75 18.98 -24.09
C ALA A 8 27.91 18.04 -23.19
N PRO A 9 28.35 17.74 -21.96
CA PRO A 9 27.54 16.97 -21.03
C PRO A 9 26.19 17.67 -20.87
N VAL A 10 25.10 16.93 -21.10
CA VAL A 10 23.74 17.43 -20.86
C VAL A 10 23.64 17.69 -19.37
N ALA A 11 23.27 18.90 -18.97
CA ALA A 11 23.07 19.22 -17.56
C ALA A 11 22.01 18.26 -16.97
N PRO A 12 22.19 17.77 -15.72
CA PRO A 12 21.24 16.86 -15.09
C PRO A 12 19.82 17.46 -15.12
N VAL A 13 18.84 16.67 -15.54
CA VAL A 13 17.44 17.09 -15.50
C VAL A 13 16.96 16.98 -14.06
N ARG A 14 16.24 18.00 -13.58
CA ARG A 14 15.57 17.95 -12.28
C ARG A 14 14.07 18.01 -12.51
N ILE A 15 13.39 16.93 -12.14
CA ILE A 15 11.94 16.82 -12.14
C ILE A 15 11.46 17.11 -10.71
N GLN A 16 10.41 17.91 -10.56
CA GLN A 16 9.87 18.30 -9.27
C GLN A 16 8.39 17.98 -9.18
N GLY A 17 7.97 17.49 -8.02
CA GLY A 17 6.62 17.05 -7.70
C GLY A 17 6.40 15.61 -8.13
N ALA A 18 6.07 14.74 -7.17
CA ALA A 18 5.72 13.36 -7.46
C ALA A 18 4.51 13.30 -8.41
N GLU A 19 4.59 12.42 -9.42
CA GLU A 19 3.51 12.26 -10.40
C GLU A 19 2.37 11.35 -9.91
N TYR A 20 2.62 10.58 -8.84
CA TYR A 20 1.65 9.71 -8.22
C TYR A 20 1.89 9.62 -6.72
N THR A 21 0.81 9.69 -5.96
CA THR A 21 0.80 9.55 -4.49
C THR A 21 -0.42 8.75 -4.06
N GLU A 22 -0.22 7.65 -3.36
CA GLU A 22 -1.31 6.83 -2.84
C GLU A 22 -0.95 6.26 -1.46
N PRO A 23 -1.89 6.24 -0.50
CA PRO A 23 -1.71 5.59 0.79
C PRO A 23 -2.06 4.09 0.74
N ALA A 24 -1.33 3.29 1.53
CA ALA A 24 -1.63 1.90 1.85
C ALA A 24 -1.79 1.76 3.37
N VAL A 25 -2.80 1.00 3.81
CA VAL A 25 -3.01 0.69 5.22
C VAL A 25 -2.37 -0.66 5.55
N ALA A 26 -1.69 -0.73 6.70
CA ALA A 26 -1.04 -1.95 7.14
C ALA A 26 -2.05 -2.98 7.65
N ALA A 27 -1.95 -4.22 7.19
CA ALA A 27 -2.52 -5.36 7.89
C ALA A 27 -1.53 -5.88 8.94
N VAL A 28 -1.96 -5.99 10.20
CA VAL A 28 -1.14 -6.54 11.29
C VAL A 28 -1.29 -8.05 11.35
N ILE A 29 -0.20 -8.77 11.17
CA ILE A 29 -0.15 -10.23 11.10
C ILE A 29 0.58 -10.78 12.31
N ARG A 30 -0.03 -11.76 12.99
CA ARG A 30 0.55 -12.48 14.12
C ARG A 30 0.49 -13.97 13.82
N VAL A 31 1.44 -14.44 13.01
CA VAL A 31 1.59 -15.85 12.65
C VAL A 31 3.02 -16.29 12.95
N ASP A 32 3.16 -17.54 13.37
CA ASP A 32 4.47 -18.19 13.42
C ASP A 32 4.75 -18.81 12.05
N LEU A 33 5.86 -18.45 11.41
CA LEU A 33 6.20 -18.94 10.07
C LEU A 33 6.38 -20.46 10.01
N ARG A 34 6.60 -21.14 11.14
CA ARG A 34 6.68 -22.61 11.22
C ARG A 34 5.32 -23.29 11.12
N ASP A 35 4.24 -22.56 11.42
CA ASP A 35 2.88 -23.09 11.39
C ASP A 35 2.19 -22.85 10.03
N LEU A 36 2.84 -22.13 9.12
CA LEU A 36 2.32 -21.89 7.79
C LEU A 36 2.28 -23.16 6.94
N PRO A 37 1.27 -23.31 6.07
CA PRO A 37 1.15 -24.48 5.22
C PRO A 37 2.31 -24.55 4.23
N HIS A 38 2.83 -25.76 4.04
CA HIS A 38 3.78 -26.02 2.97
C HIS A 38 3.10 -25.89 1.60
N PRO A 39 3.77 -25.28 0.62
CA PRO A 39 3.27 -25.23 -0.74
C PRO A 39 3.21 -26.62 -1.38
N HIS A 40 2.47 -26.70 -2.47
CA HIS A 40 2.49 -27.85 -3.35
C HIS A 40 3.93 -28.10 -3.86
N VAL A 41 4.41 -29.35 -3.74
CA VAL A 41 5.72 -29.74 -4.27
C VAL A 41 5.53 -30.27 -5.68
N TRP A 42 6.07 -29.57 -6.68
CA TRP A 42 6.01 -29.98 -8.08
C TRP A 42 6.47 -31.43 -8.26
N GLN A 43 5.72 -32.21 -9.04
CA GLN A 43 6.03 -33.58 -9.43
C GLN A 43 6.12 -33.71 -10.95
N PRO A 44 6.91 -34.67 -11.46
CA PRO A 44 6.92 -34.98 -12.90
C PRO A 44 5.51 -35.25 -13.45
N GLY A 45 5.07 -34.39 -14.38
CA GLY A 45 3.73 -34.42 -14.97
C GLY A 45 2.89 -33.19 -14.63
N ASP A 46 3.25 -32.43 -13.59
CA ASP A 46 2.64 -31.14 -13.28
C ASP A 46 3.04 -30.09 -14.33
N PRO A 47 2.17 -29.10 -14.62
CA PRO A 47 2.46 -28.07 -15.60
C PRO A 47 3.69 -27.27 -15.20
N ILE A 48 4.45 -26.82 -16.20
CA ILE A 48 5.53 -25.85 -16.01
C ILE A 48 5.03 -24.49 -16.47
N LYS A 49 5.10 -23.49 -15.59
CA LYS A 49 4.73 -22.09 -15.86
C LYS A 49 5.97 -21.32 -16.25
N GLU A 50 5.99 -20.75 -17.44
CA GLU A 50 6.96 -19.71 -17.81
C GLU A 50 6.37 -18.35 -17.39
N ILE A 51 7.10 -17.56 -16.59
CA ILE A 51 6.69 -16.21 -16.23
C ILE A 51 6.80 -15.32 -17.49
N PRO A 52 5.71 -14.65 -17.92
CA PRO A 52 5.71 -13.85 -19.15
C PRO A 52 6.75 -12.74 -19.15
N ARG A 53 7.41 -12.53 -20.29
CA ARG A 53 8.30 -11.40 -20.51
C ARG A 53 7.51 -10.16 -20.91
N ARG A 54 7.74 -9.01 -20.27
CA ARG A 54 7.16 -7.75 -20.74
C ARG A 54 8.03 -7.13 -21.83
N HIS A 55 7.60 -7.25 -23.08
CA HIS A 55 8.25 -6.61 -24.22
C HIS A 55 7.70 -5.19 -24.46
N ARG A 56 8.60 -4.23 -24.75
CA ARG A 56 8.22 -2.98 -25.42
C ARG A 56 8.38 -3.11 -26.94
N ARG A 57 7.80 -2.16 -27.71
CA ARG A 57 7.80 -2.14 -29.19
C ARG A 57 9.18 -2.52 -29.76
N LYS A 58 9.20 -3.27 -30.88
CA LYS A 58 10.44 -3.71 -31.57
C LYS A 58 11.50 -2.62 -31.54
N ALA A 59 12.53 -2.82 -30.71
CA ALA A 59 13.73 -2.01 -30.81
C ALA A 59 14.29 -2.17 -32.22
N VAL A 60 14.61 -1.05 -32.86
CA VAL A 60 15.25 -1.08 -34.18
C VAL A 60 16.72 -1.31 -33.93
N GLU A 61 17.19 -2.53 -34.18
CA GLU A 61 18.62 -2.83 -34.18
C GLU A 61 19.30 -2.00 -35.28
N ARG A 62 20.28 -1.19 -34.88
CA ARG A 62 21.13 -0.42 -35.79
C ARG A 62 22.55 -0.95 -35.62
N ASP A 63 23.20 -1.32 -36.71
CA ASP A 63 24.61 -1.70 -36.71
C ASP A 63 25.47 -0.48 -36.32
N ALA A 64 25.85 -0.38 -35.05
CA ALA A 64 26.88 0.53 -34.56
C ALA A 64 28.28 -0.12 -34.69
N PRO A 65 29.36 0.65 -34.87
CA PRO A 65 30.73 0.14 -34.77
C PRO A 65 30.97 -0.42 -33.36
N ARG A 66 31.56 -1.62 -33.24
CA ARG A 66 31.68 -2.33 -31.95
C ARG A 66 33.13 -2.52 -31.52
N PRO A 67 33.43 -2.44 -30.21
CA PRO A 67 34.67 -2.97 -29.65
C PRO A 67 34.78 -4.46 -29.99
N ARG A 68 35.99 -4.95 -30.33
CA ARG A 68 36.20 -6.39 -30.61
C ARG A 68 36.78 -7.17 -29.44
N LEU A 69 37.23 -6.49 -28.40
CA LEU A 69 37.82 -7.10 -27.22
C LEU A 69 37.72 -6.08 -26.07
N ASP A 70 37.12 -6.49 -24.97
CA ASP A 70 36.99 -5.66 -23.77
C ASP A 70 38.40 -5.25 -23.26
N PRO A 71 38.70 -3.94 -23.15
CA PRO A 71 40.01 -3.46 -22.70
C PRO A 71 40.40 -3.93 -21.29
N LEU A 72 39.43 -4.09 -20.38
CA LEU A 72 39.67 -4.52 -19.01
C LEU A 72 39.95 -6.02 -18.90
N LEU A 73 39.49 -6.84 -19.86
CA LEU A 73 39.85 -8.26 -19.90
C LEU A 73 41.37 -8.45 -20.02
N ARG A 74 42.02 -7.60 -20.82
CA ARG A 74 43.47 -7.58 -20.94
C ARG A 74 44.13 -7.22 -19.60
N LEU A 75 43.61 -6.22 -18.89
CA LEU A 75 44.14 -5.84 -17.57
C LEU A 75 44.03 -6.97 -16.55
N GLN A 76 42.91 -7.68 -16.52
CA GLN A 76 42.74 -8.88 -15.69
C GLN A 76 43.82 -9.93 -15.99
N SER A 77 44.03 -10.26 -17.27
CA SER A 77 45.02 -11.28 -17.68
C SER A 77 46.46 -10.88 -17.36
N GLU A 78 46.85 -9.62 -17.61
CA GLU A 78 48.18 -9.10 -17.30
C GLU A 78 48.41 -9.00 -15.79
N GLY A 79 47.38 -8.60 -15.04
CA GLY A 79 47.38 -8.51 -13.59
C GLY A 79 47.66 -9.86 -12.94
N MET A 80 46.90 -10.89 -13.33
CA MET A 80 47.11 -12.26 -12.84
C MET A 80 48.48 -12.83 -13.21
N ALA A 81 49.03 -12.48 -14.38
CA ALA A 81 50.36 -12.93 -14.79
C ALA A 81 51.49 -12.26 -13.97
N ARG A 82 51.33 -10.98 -13.60
CA ARG A 82 52.33 -10.21 -12.84
C ARG A 82 52.25 -10.44 -11.34
N PHE A 83 51.03 -10.63 -10.83
CA PHE A 83 50.73 -10.82 -9.41
C PHE A 83 49.83 -12.05 -9.26
N PRO A 84 50.38 -13.27 -9.38
CA PRO A 84 49.59 -14.48 -9.12
C PRO A 84 49.01 -14.43 -7.70
N SER A 85 47.75 -14.86 -7.58
CA SER A 85 46.87 -14.84 -6.39
C SER A 85 47.56 -14.55 -5.05
N ARG A 86 47.11 -13.47 -4.38
CA ARG A 86 47.60 -13.04 -3.06
C ARG A 86 46.58 -13.18 -1.93
N ALA A 87 45.30 -13.36 -2.27
CA ALA A 87 44.20 -13.40 -1.32
C ALA A 87 43.62 -14.82 -1.24
N SER A 88 43.50 -15.34 -0.03
CA SER A 88 42.80 -16.59 0.28
C SER A 88 41.38 -16.29 0.75
N VAL A 89 40.52 -17.31 0.71
CA VAL A 89 39.13 -17.24 1.17
C VAL A 89 38.95 -18.26 2.27
N THR A 90 38.27 -17.86 3.33
CA THR A 90 37.76 -18.76 4.36
C THR A 90 36.37 -19.25 3.93
N PRO A 91 36.20 -20.55 3.60
CA PRO A 91 34.89 -21.09 3.26
C PRO A 91 33.95 -21.08 4.46
N GLY A 92 32.71 -20.68 4.24
CA GLY A 92 31.61 -20.78 5.20
C GLY A 92 30.71 -21.98 4.90
N LEU A 93 29.39 -21.78 5.05
CA LEU A 93 28.39 -22.79 4.78
C LEU A 93 28.19 -22.99 3.28
N ASN A 94 27.84 -24.21 2.86
CA ASN A 94 27.52 -24.54 1.48
C ASN A 94 26.50 -25.68 1.48
N PHE A 95 25.23 -25.38 1.25
CA PHE A 95 24.12 -26.32 1.38
C PHE A 95 23.06 -26.09 0.29
N ASP A 96 22.20 -27.09 0.09
CA ASP A 96 21.13 -27.03 -0.91
C ASP A 96 20.10 -25.99 -0.51
N GLY A 97 19.72 -25.12 -1.44
CA GLY A 97 18.59 -24.21 -1.27
C GLY A 97 17.27 -24.87 -1.67
N GLN A 98 16.33 -24.05 -2.11
CA GLN A 98 15.06 -24.51 -2.65
C GLN A 98 15.23 -25.17 -4.05
N GLY A 99 14.41 -26.18 -4.34
CA GLY A 99 14.41 -26.93 -5.60
C GLY A 99 13.35 -26.44 -6.61
N PHE A 100 13.25 -27.13 -7.74
CA PHE A 100 12.33 -26.81 -8.83
C PHE A 100 10.86 -26.72 -8.37
N THR A 101 10.21 -25.60 -8.68
CA THR A 101 8.82 -25.29 -8.27
C THR A 101 7.82 -25.36 -9.43
N GLY A 102 8.23 -25.87 -10.60
CA GLY A 102 7.39 -25.81 -11.80
C GLY A 102 7.41 -24.44 -12.48
N VAL A 103 8.29 -23.51 -12.09
CA VAL A 103 8.39 -22.18 -12.70
C VAL A 103 9.71 -21.99 -13.42
N MET A 104 9.69 -21.24 -14.52
CA MET A 104 10.89 -20.63 -15.08
C MET A 104 10.63 -19.15 -15.38
N PRO A 105 11.52 -18.24 -14.97
CA PRO A 105 12.70 -18.45 -14.12
C PRO A 105 12.38 -18.61 -12.61
N PRO A 106 13.31 -19.12 -11.77
CA PRO A 106 13.13 -19.19 -10.31
C PRO A 106 13.35 -17.85 -9.61
N ASP A 107 14.13 -16.94 -10.18
CA ASP A 107 14.43 -15.62 -9.65
C ASP A 107 14.90 -15.65 -8.20
N THR A 108 16.07 -16.27 -8.02
CA THR A 108 16.57 -16.62 -6.70
C THR A 108 17.13 -15.39 -5.99
N VAL A 109 16.56 -15.08 -4.83
CA VAL A 109 17.00 -13.99 -3.97
C VAL A 109 17.17 -14.48 -2.53
N GLY A 110 18.02 -13.81 -1.77
CA GLY A 110 18.09 -14.00 -0.33
C GLY A 110 18.95 -12.96 0.36
N ASP A 111 18.76 -12.83 1.66
CA ASP A 111 19.53 -11.92 2.51
C ASP A 111 19.80 -12.51 3.89
N ALA A 112 20.88 -12.05 4.52
CA ALA A 112 21.37 -12.46 5.82
C ALA A 112 21.02 -11.40 6.88
N GLY A 113 20.27 -11.80 7.89
CA GLY A 113 20.08 -11.01 9.11
C GLY A 113 21.05 -11.48 10.20
N PRO A 114 20.79 -11.14 11.48
CA PRO A 114 21.64 -11.53 12.59
C PRO A 114 21.77 -13.05 12.76
N ASP A 115 20.64 -13.75 12.77
CA ASP A 115 20.57 -15.18 13.09
C ASP A 115 20.16 -16.07 11.90
N TYR A 116 19.47 -15.50 10.92
CA TYR A 116 18.83 -16.23 9.84
C TYR A 116 19.29 -15.74 8.45
N PHE A 117 19.25 -16.66 7.49
CA PHE A 117 19.29 -16.36 6.07
C PHE A 117 17.93 -16.71 5.48
N ILE A 118 17.26 -15.77 4.82
CA ILE A 118 15.97 -16.02 4.16
C ILE A 118 16.22 -16.10 2.66
N GLN A 119 15.77 -17.19 2.03
CA GLN A 119 15.79 -17.37 0.58
C GLN A 119 14.37 -17.34 0.04
N ALA A 120 14.16 -16.69 -1.12
CA ALA A 120 12.90 -16.73 -1.85
C ALA A 120 13.12 -17.05 -3.33
N ILE A 121 12.12 -17.70 -3.93
CA ILE A 121 12.06 -18.07 -5.37
C ILE A 121 10.60 -18.01 -5.86
N ASN A 122 10.39 -17.96 -7.17
CA ASN A 122 9.09 -18.07 -7.81
C ASN A 122 8.46 -19.47 -7.65
N HIS A 123 7.13 -19.52 -7.68
CA HIS A 123 6.30 -20.72 -7.49
C HIS A 123 5.06 -20.73 -8.41
N ASP A 124 4.72 -21.91 -8.95
CA ASP A 124 3.79 -22.08 -10.09
C ASP A 124 2.36 -21.54 -9.84
N THR A 125 1.83 -21.82 -8.67
CA THR A 125 0.44 -21.59 -8.25
C THR A 125 0.32 -20.60 -7.10
N ALA A 126 1.43 -20.02 -6.66
CA ALA A 126 1.48 -19.31 -5.38
C ALA A 126 2.29 -18.01 -5.33
N GLY A 127 2.76 -17.50 -6.48
CA GLY A 127 3.61 -16.31 -6.49
C GLY A 127 5.01 -16.68 -6.08
N SER A 128 5.42 -16.27 -4.88
CA SER A 128 6.74 -16.58 -4.32
C SER A 128 6.69 -17.56 -3.15
N VAL A 129 7.73 -18.39 -2.99
CA VAL A 129 7.95 -19.27 -1.83
C VAL A 129 9.22 -18.85 -1.08
N CYS A 130 9.16 -18.88 0.24
CA CYS A 130 10.24 -18.48 1.13
C CYS A 130 10.66 -19.66 2.03
N THR A 131 11.95 -19.75 2.31
CA THR A 131 12.52 -20.65 3.33
C THR A 131 13.50 -19.89 4.21
N VAL A 132 13.40 -20.07 5.53
CA VAL A 132 14.27 -19.44 6.54
C VAL A 132 15.27 -20.49 7.03
N TYR A 133 16.56 -20.19 6.93
CA TYR A 133 17.66 -21.06 7.35
C TYR A 133 18.39 -20.48 8.56
N ASN A 134 18.83 -21.34 9.48
CA ASN A 134 19.75 -20.96 10.56
C ASN A 134 21.13 -20.68 9.98
N LYS A 135 21.69 -19.49 10.23
CA LYS A 135 23.06 -19.15 9.77
C LYS A 135 24.15 -19.98 10.47
N SER A 136 23.86 -20.57 11.62
CA SER A 136 24.82 -21.32 12.41
C SER A 136 25.20 -22.66 11.78
N ASP A 137 24.27 -23.32 11.08
CA ASP A 137 24.47 -24.66 10.52
C ASP A 137 23.78 -24.92 9.17
N GLY A 138 23.01 -23.97 8.64
CA GLY A 138 22.27 -24.11 7.37
C GLY A 138 20.99 -24.94 7.49
N SER A 139 20.58 -25.36 8.69
CA SER A 139 19.32 -26.10 8.87
C SER A 139 18.11 -25.20 8.65
N VAL A 140 17.01 -25.76 8.16
CA VAL A 140 15.73 -25.03 7.98
C VAL A 140 15.16 -24.67 9.35
N ALA A 141 14.96 -23.38 9.59
CA ALA A 141 14.33 -22.82 10.78
C ALA A 141 12.81 -22.67 10.61
N ALA A 142 12.35 -22.31 9.41
CA ALA A 142 10.94 -22.24 9.02
C ALA A 142 10.76 -22.38 7.50
N GLY A 143 9.59 -22.86 7.07
CA GLY A 143 9.26 -23.05 5.66
C GLY A 143 9.65 -24.41 5.07
N PRO A 144 9.50 -24.61 3.75
CA PRO A 144 9.04 -23.61 2.78
C PRO A 144 7.57 -23.21 3.02
N PHE A 145 7.24 -21.93 2.85
CA PHE A 145 5.88 -21.40 2.87
C PHE A 145 5.69 -20.38 1.73
N THR A 146 4.48 -20.23 1.23
CA THR A 146 4.19 -19.22 0.18
C THR A 146 4.15 -17.82 0.82
N MET A 147 4.66 -16.79 0.14
CA MET A 147 4.72 -15.45 0.72
C MET A 147 3.29 -14.92 0.99
N LYS A 148 2.33 -15.16 0.08
CA LYS A 148 0.90 -14.92 0.34
C LYS A 148 0.33 -15.60 1.59
N SER A 149 0.85 -16.75 2.02
CA SER A 149 0.34 -17.45 3.21
C SER A 149 0.70 -16.79 4.53
N ILE A 150 1.62 -15.80 4.52
CA ILE A 150 1.88 -14.97 5.69
C ILE A 150 0.59 -14.23 6.09
N HIS A 151 -0.25 -13.83 5.12
CA HIS A 151 -1.52 -13.16 5.35
C HIS A 151 -2.72 -14.10 5.11
N ALA A 152 -3.71 -14.10 6.01
CA ALA A 152 -4.84 -15.04 5.96
C ALA A 152 -5.97 -14.68 4.97
N ALA A 153 -5.99 -13.46 4.42
CA ALA A 153 -6.97 -13.03 3.41
C ALA A 153 -6.57 -13.45 1.98
N ASN A 154 -7.47 -13.24 1.00
CA ASN A 154 -7.29 -13.51 -0.44
C ASN A 154 -6.23 -12.62 -1.10
N VAL A 155 -4.99 -12.63 -0.58
CA VAL A 155 -3.84 -11.95 -1.16
C VAL A 155 -3.36 -12.77 -2.36
N THR A 156 -3.09 -12.09 -3.47
CA THR A 156 -2.59 -12.74 -4.69
C THR A 156 -1.10 -12.49 -4.85
N GLY A 157 -0.34 -13.50 -5.25
CA GLY A 157 1.11 -13.41 -5.43
C GLY A 157 1.48 -13.80 -6.85
N GLY A 158 2.26 -12.96 -7.52
CA GLY A 158 2.61 -13.05 -8.93
C GLY A 158 4.03 -13.55 -9.20
N GLY A 159 4.97 -13.27 -8.29
CA GLY A 159 6.39 -13.61 -8.42
C GLY A 159 7.31 -12.40 -8.18
N ASP A 160 8.53 -12.53 -8.71
CA ASP A 160 9.68 -11.64 -8.55
C ASP A 160 9.95 -11.25 -7.09
N PRO A 161 10.29 -12.25 -6.25
CA PRO A 161 10.49 -11.99 -4.84
C PRO A 161 11.70 -11.10 -4.59
N ILE A 162 11.60 -10.29 -3.52
CA ILE A 162 12.76 -9.63 -2.92
C ILE A 162 12.78 -9.91 -1.42
N VAL A 163 13.98 -10.11 -0.91
CA VAL A 163 14.28 -10.32 0.51
C VAL A 163 15.38 -9.34 0.87
N LEU A 164 15.14 -8.51 1.89
CA LEU A 164 16.13 -7.57 2.43
C LEU A 164 16.10 -7.58 3.96
N TYR A 165 17.26 -7.34 4.57
CA TYR A 165 17.39 -7.04 5.98
C TYR A 165 17.71 -5.56 6.18
N ASP A 166 16.75 -4.83 6.73
CA ASP A 166 16.93 -3.46 7.16
C ASP A 166 17.77 -3.42 8.44
N GLU A 167 19.09 -3.35 8.28
CA GLU A 167 20.06 -3.34 9.38
C GLU A 167 19.81 -2.20 10.39
N ALA A 168 19.37 -1.04 9.90
CA ALA A 168 19.15 0.13 10.73
C ALA A 168 17.88 0.00 11.60
N ALA A 169 16.84 -0.66 11.09
CA ALA A 169 15.61 -0.93 11.83
C ALA A 169 15.59 -2.27 12.55
N ASP A 170 16.55 -3.15 12.27
CA ASP A 170 16.59 -4.52 12.77
C ASP A 170 15.31 -5.28 12.33
N ARG A 171 14.95 -5.17 11.03
CA ARG A 171 13.71 -5.72 10.44
C ARG A 171 13.97 -6.38 9.09
N TRP A 172 13.24 -7.45 8.83
CA TRP A 172 13.09 -8.07 7.52
C TRP A 172 12.05 -7.37 6.66
N LEU A 173 12.35 -7.23 5.37
CA LEU A 173 11.43 -6.89 4.29
C LEU A 173 11.35 -8.07 3.32
N LEU A 174 10.12 -8.52 3.04
CA LEU A 174 9.82 -9.47 1.96
C LEU A 174 8.86 -8.79 0.99
N SER A 175 9.00 -9.02 -0.31
CA SER A 175 8.03 -8.52 -1.28
C SER A 175 7.83 -9.44 -2.48
N GLU A 176 6.66 -9.28 -3.11
CA GLU A 176 6.29 -9.84 -4.41
C GLU A 176 5.27 -8.88 -5.07
N PHE A 177 5.04 -8.97 -6.38
CA PHE A 177 3.92 -8.25 -7.01
C PHE A 177 2.64 -9.11 -7.03
N ALA A 178 1.47 -8.49 -7.20
CA ALA A 178 0.18 -9.21 -7.24
C ALA A 178 -0.05 -9.98 -8.56
N SER A 179 -0.69 -11.16 -8.52
CA SER A 179 -0.97 -11.92 -9.76
C SER A 179 -2.14 -11.36 -10.58
N SER A 180 -2.96 -10.52 -9.95
CA SER A 180 -4.08 -9.81 -10.58
C SER A 180 -4.14 -8.43 -9.93
N ALA A 181 -4.18 -7.37 -10.75
CA ALA A 181 -3.97 -5.96 -10.41
C ALA A 181 -2.50 -5.49 -10.50
N ASN A 182 -2.34 -4.18 -10.62
CA ASN A 182 -1.04 -3.50 -10.62
C ASN A 182 -0.72 -3.13 -9.17
N GLU A 183 -0.18 -4.07 -8.39
CA GLU A 183 0.07 -3.88 -6.97
C GLU A 183 1.41 -4.49 -6.54
N LEU A 184 2.09 -3.81 -5.61
CA LEU A 184 3.24 -4.31 -4.88
C LEU A 184 2.80 -4.77 -3.49
N HIS A 185 3.18 -5.98 -3.10
CA HIS A 185 2.95 -6.53 -1.76
C HIS A 185 4.25 -6.51 -0.98
N ILE A 186 4.25 -5.82 0.17
CA ILE A 186 5.42 -5.68 1.02
C ILE A 186 5.10 -6.13 2.44
N TYR A 187 5.90 -7.05 2.95
CA TYR A 187 5.83 -7.56 4.30
C TYR A 187 7.02 -7.04 5.10
N ILE A 188 6.75 -6.31 6.18
CA ILE A 188 7.76 -5.79 7.10
C ILE A 188 7.63 -6.55 8.43
N SER A 189 8.67 -7.24 8.86
CA SER A 189 8.64 -7.92 10.16
C SER A 189 8.43 -6.90 11.29
N GLN A 190 7.81 -7.30 12.39
CA GLN A 190 7.63 -6.42 13.56
C GLN A 190 8.84 -6.46 14.50
N THR A 191 9.72 -7.46 14.35
CA THR A 191 10.91 -7.67 15.17
C THR A 191 12.04 -8.28 14.33
N PRO A 192 13.29 -8.34 14.84
CA PRO A 192 14.41 -9.00 14.16
C PRO A 192 14.22 -10.50 13.97
N ASN A 193 13.35 -11.14 14.77
CA ASN A 193 12.98 -12.53 14.62
C ASN A 193 11.82 -12.66 13.60
N PRO A 194 12.09 -13.14 12.38
CA PRO A 194 11.08 -13.23 11.32
C PRO A 194 10.06 -14.34 11.59
N ILE A 195 10.42 -15.34 12.41
CA ILE A 195 9.64 -16.56 12.59
C ILE A 195 8.42 -16.31 13.48
N SER A 196 8.63 -15.78 14.68
CA SER A 196 7.56 -15.59 15.67
C SER A 196 7.31 -14.13 16.04
N GLY A 197 7.99 -13.19 15.37
CA GLY A 197 7.92 -11.76 15.67
C GLY A 197 6.66 -11.07 15.16
N GLY A 198 5.93 -11.67 14.22
CA GLY A 198 4.82 -11.03 13.52
C GLY A 198 5.29 -10.13 12.37
N TRP A 199 4.33 -9.73 11.52
CA TRP A 199 4.57 -8.97 10.29
C TRP A 199 3.52 -7.87 10.12
N TYR A 200 3.87 -6.82 9.38
CA TYR A 200 2.95 -5.89 8.76
C TYR A 200 2.91 -6.18 7.26
N HIS A 201 1.74 -6.15 6.65
CA HIS A 201 1.59 -6.29 5.20
C HIS A 201 0.98 -5.04 4.60
N TYR A 202 1.60 -4.54 3.54
CA TYR A 202 1.19 -3.37 2.79
C TYR A 202 0.93 -3.76 1.33
N MET A 203 -0.19 -3.28 0.79
CA MET A 203 -0.54 -3.38 -0.63
C MET A 203 -0.52 -1.97 -1.22
N PHE A 204 0.36 -1.73 -2.17
CA PHE A 204 0.55 -0.44 -2.81
C PHE A 204 0.19 -0.55 -4.28
N SER A 205 -0.82 0.20 -4.75
CA SER A 205 -1.24 0.16 -6.15
C SER A 205 -0.29 0.97 -7.03
N THR A 206 0.08 0.43 -8.18
CA THR A 206 0.93 1.09 -9.16
C THR A 206 0.12 1.47 -10.40
N PRO A 207 0.44 2.58 -11.08
CA PRO A 207 -0.28 2.99 -12.29
C PRO A 207 -0.22 1.95 -13.42
N ASP A 208 0.90 1.23 -13.53
CA ASP A 208 1.15 0.17 -14.50
C ASP A 208 1.66 -1.10 -13.78
N PHE A 209 1.58 -2.25 -14.46
CA PHE A 209 2.12 -3.52 -13.94
C PHE A 209 3.60 -3.37 -13.53
N PRO A 210 3.97 -3.58 -12.26
CA PRO A 210 5.30 -3.27 -11.74
C PRO A 210 6.27 -4.45 -11.91
N ASP A 211 6.49 -4.85 -13.16
CA ASP A 211 7.39 -5.94 -13.57
C ASP A 211 8.84 -5.74 -13.08
N TYR A 212 9.53 -6.81 -12.69
CA TYR A 212 10.90 -6.78 -12.17
C TYR A 212 11.09 -5.71 -11.07
N PRO A 213 10.32 -5.75 -9.97
CA PRO A 213 10.53 -4.81 -8.88
C PRO A 213 11.88 -5.09 -8.20
N LYS A 214 12.63 -4.04 -7.89
CA LYS A 214 13.86 -4.10 -7.08
C LYS A 214 13.79 -3.04 -5.99
N TYR A 215 14.37 -3.32 -4.83
CA TYR A 215 14.18 -2.50 -3.61
C TYR A 215 15.51 -2.02 -3.06
N GLY A 216 15.51 -0.89 -2.36
CA GLY A 216 16.65 -0.42 -1.59
C GLY A 216 16.20 0.20 -0.27
N VAL A 217 16.86 -0.17 0.82
CA VAL A 217 16.67 0.43 2.14
C VAL A 217 17.45 1.74 2.20
N TRP A 218 16.77 2.84 2.54
CA TRP A 218 17.39 4.12 2.85
C TRP A 218 16.81 4.67 4.16
N PRO A 219 17.48 5.62 4.86
CA PRO A 219 16.98 6.12 6.14
C PRO A 219 15.56 6.72 6.11
N ASP A 220 15.18 7.38 5.01
CA ASP A 220 13.92 8.12 4.86
C ASP A 220 12.79 7.34 4.15
N ALA A 221 13.12 6.30 3.38
CA ALA A 221 12.15 5.53 2.60
C ALA A 221 12.67 4.13 2.22
N TYR A 222 11.75 3.23 1.88
CA TYR A 222 12.05 2.06 1.06
C TYR A 222 11.85 2.48 -0.39
N TYR A 223 12.90 2.36 -1.20
CA TYR A 223 12.85 2.75 -2.59
C TYR A 223 12.61 1.56 -3.49
N VAL A 224 11.79 1.72 -4.53
CA VAL A 224 11.45 0.64 -5.48
C VAL A 224 11.69 1.11 -6.90
N THR A 225 12.24 0.25 -7.75
CA THR A 225 12.26 0.47 -9.20
C THR A 225 11.50 -0.63 -9.91
N SER A 226 10.88 -0.32 -11.05
CA SER A 226 10.11 -1.31 -11.82
C SER A 226 10.18 -1.05 -13.33
N ASN A 227 10.06 -2.13 -14.11
CA ASN A 227 9.95 -2.13 -15.57
C ASN A 227 8.51 -1.84 -16.04
N GLU A 228 8.04 -0.63 -15.75
CA GLU A 228 6.72 -0.16 -16.16
C GLU A 228 6.66 0.33 -17.62
N SER A 229 5.60 1.04 -18.05
CA SER A 229 5.56 1.65 -19.39
C SER A 229 6.71 2.63 -19.64
N SER A 230 7.19 3.25 -18.56
CA SER A 230 8.46 3.97 -18.40
C SER A 230 9.17 3.39 -17.18
N PRO A 231 10.52 3.27 -17.16
CA PRO A 231 11.21 2.82 -15.95
C PRO A 231 10.82 3.73 -14.78
N SER A 232 10.23 3.13 -13.75
CA SER A 232 9.59 3.84 -12.64
C SER A 232 10.42 3.73 -11.37
N TYR A 233 10.31 4.73 -10.52
CA TYR A 233 11.08 4.87 -9.30
C TYR A 233 10.19 5.43 -8.19
N TYR A 234 9.97 4.62 -7.17
CA TYR A 234 9.08 4.88 -6.05
C TYR A 234 9.87 5.08 -4.77
N ALA A 235 9.35 5.92 -3.89
CA ALA A 235 9.69 5.98 -2.48
C ALA A 235 8.44 5.56 -1.68
N LEU A 236 8.60 4.67 -0.70
CA LEU A 236 7.57 4.22 0.23
C LEU A 236 7.92 4.72 1.64
N ASP A 237 6.96 5.21 2.42
CA ASP A 237 7.22 5.77 3.76
C ASP A 237 7.64 4.70 4.76
N ARG A 238 8.95 4.43 4.78
CA ARG A 238 9.60 3.44 5.64
C ARG A 238 9.31 3.67 7.12
N THR A 239 9.30 4.92 7.57
CA THR A 239 9.08 5.23 8.99
C THR A 239 7.70 4.75 9.41
N ARG A 240 6.66 5.09 8.64
CA ARG A 240 5.29 4.64 8.93
C ARG A 240 5.13 3.13 8.76
N MET A 241 5.79 2.55 7.75
CA MET A 241 5.79 1.11 7.49
C MET A 241 6.35 0.28 8.66
N LEU A 242 7.44 0.74 9.28
CA LEU A 242 8.06 0.09 10.43
C LEU A 242 7.17 0.08 11.68
N TYR A 243 6.20 0.99 11.77
CA TYR A 243 5.24 1.08 12.87
C TYR A 243 3.87 0.48 12.57
N GLY A 244 3.66 -0.13 11.39
CA GLY A 244 2.36 -0.65 11.00
C GLY A 244 1.30 0.45 10.80
N GLN A 245 1.74 1.68 10.50
CA GLN A 245 0.85 2.81 10.24
C GLN A 245 0.49 2.89 8.76
N PRO A 246 -0.63 3.54 8.37
CA PRO A 246 -0.90 3.84 6.96
C PRO A 246 0.27 4.60 6.35
N ALA A 247 0.84 4.14 5.24
CA ALA A 247 2.04 4.69 4.62
C ALA A 247 1.74 5.14 3.20
N THR A 248 2.35 6.22 2.72
CA THR A 248 2.18 6.67 1.34
C THR A 248 3.35 6.23 0.45
N MET A 249 3.11 6.17 -0.85
CA MET A 249 4.17 6.10 -1.86
C MET A 249 4.25 7.39 -2.67
N GLN A 250 5.42 7.68 -3.23
CA GLN A 250 5.62 8.75 -4.22
C GLN A 250 6.39 8.19 -5.42
N ARG A 251 5.97 8.53 -6.65
CA ARG A 251 6.58 8.02 -7.90
C ARG A 251 7.22 9.12 -8.74
N PHE A 252 8.28 8.75 -9.44
CA PHE A 252 8.76 9.39 -10.66
C PHE A 252 9.00 8.35 -11.76
N THR A 253 9.01 8.80 -13.02
CA THR A 253 9.43 8.00 -14.17
C THR A 253 10.68 8.58 -14.84
N THR A 254 11.42 7.72 -15.54
CA THR A 254 12.58 8.11 -16.36
C THR A 254 12.34 7.74 -17.83
N SER A 255 13.16 8.30 -18.72
CA SER A 255 13.13 7.91 -20.13
C SER A 255 13.83 6.57 -20.34
N GLY A 256 13.26 5.73 -21.21
CA GLY A 256 13.95 4.54 -21.68
C GLY A 256 15.11 4.86 -22.64
N LEU A 257 16.08 3.96 -22.69
CA LEU A 257 17.19 3.88 -23.65
C LEU A 257 16.72 3.24 -24.96
N ALA A 258 17.42 3.52 -26.06
CA ALA A 258 17.20 2.76 -27.30
C ALA A 258 17.77 1.34 -27.16
N ALA A 259 17.52 0.48 -28.17
CA ALA A 259 17.96 -0.93 -28.24
C ALA A 259 17.33 -1.90 -27.22
N PHE A 260 17.16 -1.50 -25.96
CA PHE A 260 16.61 -2.38 -24.93
C PHE A 260 15.08 -2.40 -24.91
N SER A 261 14.51 -3.61 -24.81
CA SER A 261 13.06 -3.82 -24.68
C SER A 261 12.61 -4.02 -23.22
N PHE A 262 13.53 -4.44 -22.36
CA PHE A 262 13.39 -4.57 -20.91
C PHE A 262 14.30 -3.51 -20.27
N GLN A 263 13.75 -2.66 -19.40
CA GLN A 263 14.52 -1.56 -18.81
C GLN A 263 14.00 -1.19 -17.43
N THR A 264 14.89 -1.33 -16.45
CA THR A 264 14.68 -0.88 -15.07
C THR A 264 15.94 -0.19 -14.55
N LEU A 265 15.78 0.62 -13.51
CA LEU A 265 16.91 1.11 -12.72
C LEU A 265 17.20 0.09 -11.61
N THR A 266 18.40 0.12 -11.06
CA THR A 266 18.78 -0.71 -9.90
C THR A 266 18.98 0.22 -8.70
N PRO A 267 18.11 0.15 -7.67
CA PRO A 267 18.20 1.01 -6.50
C PRO A 267 19.37 0.59 -5.63
N ALA A 268 20.03 1.57 -5.01
CA ALA A 268 21.08 1.32 -4.03
C ALA A 268 20.46 0.79 -2.73
N ASP A 269 21.11 -0.20 -2.12
CA ASP A 269 20.70 -0.77 -0.86
C ASP A 269 21.82 -0.70 0.18
N VAL A 270 21.50 -0.30 1.40
CA VAL A 270 22.50 0.02 2.44
C VAL A 270 22.92 -1.22 3.19
N ASP A 271 24.22 -1.51 3.18
CA ASP A 271 24.83 -2.44 4.13
C ASP A 271 25.68 -1.70 5.17
N GLY A 272 25.59 -2.12 6.43
CA GLY A 272 26.35 -1.57 7.55
C GLY A 272 25.92 -0.15 7.95
N SER A 273 26.89 0.77 7.99
CA SER A 273 26.65 2.13 8.50
C SER A 273 25.68 2.92 7.60
N ALA A 274 24.71 3.57 8.24
CA ALA A 274 23.75 4.42 7.53
C ALA A 274 24.44 5.54 6.72
N PRO A 275 23.79 5.98 5.62
CA PRO A 275 24.21 7.18 4.90
C PRO A 275 24.28 8.41 5.81
N PRO A 276 25.12 9.42 5.49
CA PRO A 276 25.14 10.68 6.21
C PRO A 276 23.74 11.35 6.25
N PRO A 277 23.39 12.09 7.32
CA PRO A 277 22.12 12.79 7.40
C PRO A 277 21.87 13.70 6.19
N GLY A 278 20.68 13.57 5.58
CA GLY A 278 20.29 14.33 4.38
C GLY A 278 20.84 13.79 3.06
N ALA A 279 21.47 12.61 3.05
CA ALA A 279 21.85 11.94 1.80
C ALA A 279 20.59 11.54 1.01
N VAL A 280 20.56 11.91 -0.28
CA VAL A 280 19.51 11.51 -1.22
C VAL A 280 19.73 10.07 -1.68
N HIS A 281 18.64 9.33 -1.95
CA HIS A 281 18.73 7.96 -2.44
C HIS A 281 19.15 7.91 -3.91
N ILE A 282 19.72 6.77 -4.31
CA ILE A 282 20.39 6.59 -5.60
C ILE A 282 19.85 5.34 -6.30
N ALA A 283 19.61 5.45 -7.60
CA ALA A 283 19.43 4.30 -8.49
C ALA A 283 20.27 4.46 -9.75
N MET A 284 20.67 3.34 -10.35
CA MET A 284 21.59 3.35 -11.49
C MET A 284 21.13 2.46 -12.64
N ARG A 285 21.65 2.76 -13.83
CA ARG A 285 21.69 1.83 -14.98
C ARG A 285 23.01 2.01 -15.72
N HIS A 286 23.37 1.03 -16.54
CA HIS A 286 24.47 1.19 -17.49
C HIS A 286 23.96 1.74 -18.82
N ARG A 287 24.86 2.31 -19.61
CA ARG A 287 24.60 2.87 -20.93
C ARG A 287 25.77 2.55 -21.84
N ASP A 288 25.54 1.57 -22.71
CA ASP A 288 26.31 1.27 -23.92
C ASP A 288 25.92 2.32 -24.98
N ASP A 289 26.79 3.30 -25.20
CA ASP A 289 26.41 4.47 -25.99
C ASP A 289 26.30 4.17 -27.51
N GLU A 290 27.03 3.17 -28.01
CA GLU A 290 26.90 2.59 -29.35
C GLU A 290 25.48 2.06 -29.57
N ALA A 291 25.01 1.24 -28.62
CA ALA A 291 23.69 0.62 -28.67
C ALA A 291 22.58 1.66 -28.51
N HIS A 292 22.79 2.65 -27.64
CA HIS A 292 21.72 3.53 -27.18
C HIS A 292 21.64 4.84 -27.97
N ASN A 293 22.75 5.26 -28.57
CA ASN A 293 22.93 6.53 -29.29
C ASN A 293 23.76 6.36 -30.58
N ALA A 294 23.49 5.36 -31.43
CA ALA A 294 24.25 5.03 -32.66
C ALA A 294 24.56 6.19 -33.66
N GLY A 295 24.04 7.40 -33.47
CA GLY A 295 24.39 8.61 -34.23
C GLY A 295 25.46 9.52 -33.61
N SER A 296 25.91 9.25 -32.37
CA SER A 296 26.87 10.04 -31.61
C SER A 296 27.41 9.22 -30.42
N ASN A 297 28.30 8.28 -30.71
CA ASN A 297 28.98 7.40 -29.73
C ASN A 297 30.42 7.86 -29.45
N ASP A 298 30.95 7.56 -28.26
CA ASP A 298 32.37 7.72 -27.89
C ASP A 298 33.04 6.34 -27.85
N PRO A 299 33.91 6.00 -28.81
CA PRO A 299 34.47 4.64 -28.94
C PRO A 299 35.55 4.30 -27.89
N SER A 300 35.59 5.03 -26.78
CA SER A 300 36.58 4.87 -25.72
C SER A 300 36.00 4.85 -24.32
N GLU A 301 34.76 5.28 -24.13
CA GLU A 301 34.12 5.41 -22.84
C GLU A 301 32.61 5.18 -22.96
N ASP A 302 32.11 4.26 -22.14
CA ASP A 302 30.69 4.10 -21.86
C ASP A 302 30.32 4.78 -20.55
N TYR A 303 29.05 4.66 -20.13
CA TYR A 303 28.56 5.37 -18.96
C TYR A 303 27.77 4.51 -17.99
N LEU A 304 27.96 4.80 -16.70
CA LEU A 304 26.98 4.52 -15.68
C LEU A 304 26.12 5.77 -15.47
N GLU A 305 24.80 5.64 -15.58
CA GLU A 305 23.85 6.72 -15.34
C GLU A 305 23.27 6.62 -13.94
N LEU A 306 23.47 7.68 -13.16
CA LEU A 306 23.04 7.80 -11.77
C LEU A 306 21.84 8.76 -11.63
N PHE A 307 20.81 8.32 -10.92
CA PHE A 307 19.62 9.10 -10.59
C PHE A 307 19.51 9.29 -9.07
N GLU A 308 19.16 10.50 -8.64
CA GLU A 308 19.01 10.86 -7.23
C GLU A 308 17.56 11.23 -6.92
N PHE A 309 16.93 10.49 -6.00
CA PHE A 309 15.55 10.76 -5.56
C PHE A 309 15.54 11.31 -4.14
N SER A 310 15.18 12.59 -4.00
CA SER A 310 14.85 13.23 -2.74
C SER A 310 13.33 13.22 -2.54
N VAL A 311 12.84 12.51 -1.52
CA VAL A 311 11.42 12.51 -1.15
C VAL A 311 11.13 13.58 -0.08
N ASP A 312 9.99 14.25 -0.19
CA ASP A 312 9.43 15.15 0.82
C ASP A 312 8.04 14.62 1.20
N TRP A 313 7.94 14.03 2.39
CA TRP A 313 6.70 13.43 2.89
C TRP A 313 5.68 14.48 3.36
N ASP A 314 6.14 15.65 3.80
CA ASP A 314 5.28 16.74 4.27
C ASP A 314 4.66 17.49 3.09
N THR A 315 5.44 17.70 2.02
CA THR A 315 5.03 18.38 0.80
C THR A 315 5.47 17.58 -0.43
N PRO A 316 4.68 16.61 -0.91
CA PRO A 316 5.04 15.77 -2.08
C PRO A 316 5.39 16.56 -3.36
N ALA A 317 4.88 17.77 -3.50
CA ALA A 317 5.22 18.68 -4.58
C ALA A 317 6.69 19.18 -4.55
N ASN A 318 7.39 19.06 -3.43
CA ASN A 318 8.80 19.40 -3.28
C ASN A 318 9.74 18.22 -3.55
N SER A 319 9.22 16.99 -3.61
CA SER A 319 10.01 15.82 -3.98
C SER A 319 10.64 16.03 -5.34
N THR A 320 11.89 15.56 -5.51
CA THR A 320 12.60 15.72 -6.79
C THR A 320 13.38 14.49 -7.19
N LEU A 321 13.35 14.21 -8.50
CA LEU A 321 14.28 13.29 -9.16
C LEU A 321 15.29 14.11 -9.96
N THR A 322 16.57 13.91 -9.69
CA THR A 322 17.68 14.56 -10.41
C THR A 322 18.49 13.51 -11.18
N GLY A 323 18.84 13.81 -12.42
CA GLY A 323 19.65 12.92 -13.27
C GLY A 323 19.14 12.81 -14.71
N PRO A 324 19.69 11.88 -15.50
CA PRO A 324 20.85 11.08 -15.16
C PRO A 324 22.12 11.95 -15.04
N THR A 325 22.98 11.61 -14.08
CA THR A 325 24.38 12.02 -14.08
C THR A 325 25.20 10.90 -14.71
N SER A 326 25.90 11.19 -15.82
CA SER A 326 26.74 10.21 -16.51
C SER A 326 28.13 10.15 -15.88
N ILE A 327 28.54 8.96 -15.47
CA ILE A 327 29.88 8.66 -14.96
C ILE A 327 30.57 7.79 -16.01
N ALA A 328 31.64 8.32 -16.61
CA ALA A 328 32.42 7.59 -17.61
C ALA A 328 33.06 6.34 -17.00
N VAL A 329 32.98 5.24 -17.74
CA VAL A 329 33.61 3.94 -17.47
C VAL A 329 34.31 3.45 -18.73
N THR A 330 35.19 2.46 -18.60
CA THR A 330 35.83 1.86 -19.76
C THR A 330 34.79 1.22 -20.67
N GLU A 331 34.97 1.39 -21.98
CA GLU A 331 34.18 0.77 -23.05
C GLU A 331 33.82 -0.71 -22.79
N PHE A 332 32.54 -1.05 -22.91
CA PHE A 332 31.99 -2.41 -22.88
C PHE A 332 31.08 -2.66 -24.09
N ASP A 333 30.71 -3.93 -24.31
CA ASP A 333 29.72 -4.28 -25.35
C ASP A 333 28.54 -5.00 -24.69
N SER A 334 27.34 -4.45 -24.80
CA SER A 334 26.12 -5.07 -24.30
C SER A 334 25.47 -6.03 -25.32
N HIS A 335 26.00 -6.15 -26.54
CA HIS A 335 25.48 -7.00 -27.61
C HIS A 335 25.78 -8.48 -27.36
N LEU A 336 24.97 -9.11 -26.51
CA LEU A 336 24.99 -10.56 -26.29
C LEU A 336 23.81 -11.21 -27.02
N ASN A 337 24.10 -11.80 -28.18
CA ASN A 337 23.15 -12.33 -29.16
C ASN A 337 22.09 -11.29 -29.57
N GLY A 338 22.52 -10.04 -29.79
CA GLY A 338 21.61 -8.93 -30.02
C GLY A 338 21.19 -8.19 -28.74
N TYR A 339 20.33 -7.18 -28.91
CA TYR A 339 19.82 -6.36 -27.79
C TYR A 339 18.42 -6.77 -27.33
N THR A 340 17.80 -7.74 -27.99
CA THR A 340 16.41 -8.16 -27.73
C THR A 340 16.20 -9.66 -27.64
N ALA A 341 17.21 -10.49 -27.95
CA ALA A 341 17.09 -11.93 -27.81
C ALA A 341 17.21 -12.33 -26.33
N PHE A 342 16.34 -13.24 -25.90
CA PHE A 342 16.32 -13.80 -24.54
C PHE A 342 16.90 -15.22 -24.52
N GLU A 343 18.00 -15.39 -25.26
CA GLU A 343 18.73 -16.63 -25.50
C GLU A 343 20.14 -16.22 -25.95
N GLY A 344 21.20 -16.85 -25.46
CA GLY A 344 22.57 -16.47 -25.85
C GLY A 344 23.67 -17.30 -25.20
N ILE A 345 23.48 -17.76 -23.97
CA ILE A 345 24.49 -18.52 -23.24
C ILE A 345 24.44 -20.01 -23.63
N PRO A 346 25.53 -20.60 -24.18
CA PRO A 346 25.51 -21.99 -24.61
C PRO A 346 25.63 -22.98 -23.44
N GLN A 347 25.15 -24.21 -23.66
CA GLN A 347 25.18 -25.32 -22.70
C GLN A 347 25.41 -26.66 -23.43
N PRO A 348 25.93 -27.72 -22.77
CA PRO A 348 26.31 -28.96 -23.45
C PRO A 348 25.12 -29.78 -23.95
N GLY A 349 25.26 -30.45 -25.09
CA GLY A 349 24.33 -31.48 -25.54
C GLY A 349 22.92 -31.00 -25.96
N THR A 350 22.69 -29.69 -26.07
CA THR A 350 21.42 -29.09 -26.53
C THR A 350 21.69 -27.88 -27.44
N SER A 351 20.70 -27.49 -28.25
CA SER A 351 20.69 -26.25 -29.01
C SER A 351 19.98 -25.10 -28.29
N THR A 352 19.27 -25.39 -27.19
CA THR A 352 18.66 -24.36 -26.33
C THR A 352 19.77 -23.58 -25.65
N THR A 353 19.79 -22.26 -25.80
CA THR A 353 20.70 -21.36 -25.08
C THR A 353 19.94 -20.61 -23.97
N LEU A 354 20.66 -20.12 -22.97
CA LEU A 354 20.08 -19.46 -21.80
C LEU A 354 20.07 -17.95 -21.99
N ASP A 355 19.08 -17.30 -21.39
CA ASP A 355 18.91 -15.87 -21.37
C ASP A 355 20.12 -15.17 -20.68
N PRO A 356 20.84 -14.26 -21.36
CA PRO A 356 22.00 -13.58 -20.77
C PRO A 356 21.62 -12.41 -19.84
N LEU A 357 20.41 -11.86 -19.97
CA LEU A 357 19.89 -10.66 -19.26
C LEU A 357 20.93 -9.51 -19.14
N ARG A 358 21.22 -8.87 -20.27
CA ARG A 358 22.28 -7.85 -20.45
C ARG A 358 21.88 -6.43 -20.06
N GLU A 359 20.59 -6.15 -19.94
CA GLU A 359 20.04 -4.78 -19.87
C GLU A 359 20.21 -4.07 -18.51
N PRO A 360 20.04 -4.71 -17.34
CA PRO A 360 20.12 -4.01 -16.07
C PRO A 360 21.56 -3.99 -15.51
N VAL A 361 21.83 -3.04 -14.61
CA VAL A 361 22.84 -3.31 -13.57
C VAL A 361 22.26 -4.43 -12.71
N MET A 362 22.96 -5.56 -12.64
CA MET A 362 22.42 -6.77 -12.04
C MET A 362 22.20 -6.58 -10.53
N TRP A 363 21.19 -7.26 -10.00
CA TRP A 363 20.89 -7.19 -8.57
C TRP A 363 22.06 -7.77 -7.73
N ARG A 364 22.60 -7.08 -6.74
CA ARG A 364 22.17 -5.82 -6.08
C ARG A 364 23.19 -4.68 -6.31
N LEU A 365 22.73 -3.44 -6.32
CA LEU A 365 23.61 -2.26 -6.18
C LEU A 365 23.81 -1.98 -4.69
N GLN A 366 24.98 -2.32 -4.15
CA GLN A 366 25.27 -2.13 -2.73
C GLN A 366 25.77 -0.71 -2.47
N TYR A 367 25.22 -0.04 -1.46
CA TYR A 367 25.78 1.14 -0.83
C TYR A 367 26.48 0.78 0.48
N ARG A 368 27.65 1.36 0.73
CA ARG A 368 28.35 1.22 2.01
C ARG A 368 29.04 2.52 2.42
N ASN A 369 28.89 2.90 3.69
CA ASN A 369 29.55 4.07 4.26
C ASN A 369 30.76 3.65 5.12
N PHE A 370 31.98 3.92 4.64
CA PHE A 370 33.24 3.64 5.33
C PHE A 370 33.71 4.79 6.24
N GLN A 371 32.83 5.76 6.52
CA GLN A 371 33.09 7.00 7.29
C GLN A 371 34.06 7.98 6.60
N SER A 372 35.18 7.48 6.07
CA SER A 372 36.14 8.25 5.26
C SER A 372 35.63 8.53 3.84
N HIS A 373 34.76 7.67 3.33
CA HIS A 373 34.13 7.76 2.02
C HIS A 373 32.86 6.91 2.00
N GLU A 374 32.00 7.19 1.02
CA GLU A 374 30.85 6.38 0.66
C GLU A 374 31.15 5.65 -0.64
N SER A 375 30.62 4.43 -0.78
CA SER A 375 30.87 3.56 -1.94
C SER A 375 29.56 3.00 -2.49
N LEU A 376 29.47 2.90 -3.82
CA LEU A 376 28.47 2.12 -4.54
C LEU A 376 29.17 1.01 -5.30
N CYS A 377 28.72 -0.24 -5.13
CA CYS A 377 29.27 -1.40 -5.81
C CYS A 377 28.18 -2.13 -6.59
N GLY A 378 28.49 -2.50 -7.84
CA GLY A 378 27.57 -3.25 -8.69
C GLY A 378 28.30 -4.05 -9.77
N SER A 379 27.51 -4.83 -10.50
CA SER A 379 27.99 -5.67 -11.59
C SER A 379 26.95 -5.83 -12.71
N PHE A 380 27.40 -6.13 -13.92
CA PHE A 380 26.54 -6.44 -15.06
C PHE A 380 27.27 -7.35 -16.07
N VAL A 381 26.54 -7.81 -17.09
CA VAL A 381 27.05 -8.77 -18.09
C VAL A 381 27.45 -8.01 -19.35
N THR A 382 28.58 -8.39 -19.97
CA THR A 382 29.09 -7.80 -21.23
C THR A 382 29.61 -8.89 -22.17
N ASP A 383 29.54 -8.67 -23.48
CA ASP A 383 30.28 -9.46 -24.48
C ASP A 383 31.76 -9.04 -24.48
N VAL A 384 32.64 -9.97 -24.11
CA VAL A 384 34.05 -9.64 -23.90
C VAL A 384 34.89 -9.67 -25.19
N ASP A 385 34.39 -10.27 -26.27
CA ASP A 385 35.17 -10.48 -27.50
C ASP A 385 34.37 -10.38 -28.82
N GLY A 386 33.10 -10.01 -28.75
CA GLY A 386 32.22 -9.85 -29.91
C GLY A 386 31.77 -11.19 -30.51
N THR A 387 31.85 -12.27 -29.73
CA THR A 387 31.43 -13.63 -30.13
C THR A 387 30.33 -14.20 -29.23
N ASP A 388 29.56 -13.33 -28.57
CA ASP A 388 28.55 -13.66 -27.57
C ASP A 388 29.17 -14.35 -26.33
N HIS A 389 30.44 -14.05 -26.03
CA HIS A 389 31.13 -14.57 -24.85
C HIS A 389 30.84 -13.68 -23.64
N ALA A 390 29.88 -14.09 -22.82
CA ALA A 390 29.50 -13.31 -21.64
C ALA A 390 30.60 -13.32 -20.57
N GLY A 391 30.96 -12.12 -20.11
CA GLY A 391 31.82 -11.89 -18.95
C GLY A 391 31.15 -10.97 -17.94
N VAL A 392 31.75 -10.94 -16.74
CA VAL A 392 31.25 -10.13 -15.63
C VAL A 392 32.01 -8.81 -15.56
N ARG A 393 31.32 -7.69 -15.82
CA ARG A 393 31.81 -6.34 -15.49
C ARG A 393 31.42 -6.02 -14.06
N TRP A 394 32.36 -5.52 -13.27
CA TRP A 394 32.13 -5.02 -11.91
C TRP A 394 32.67 -3.60 -11.79
N PHE A 395 32.09 -2.81 -10.87
CA PHE A 395 32.52 -1.46 -10.60
C PHE A 395 32.37 -1.08 -9.13
N GLU A 396 33.17 -0.09 -8.72
CA GLU A 396 33.05 0.64 -7.48
C GLU A 396 33.09 2.15 -7.78
N LEU A 397 32.06 2.87 -7.36
CA LEU A 397 32.05 4.33 -7.34
C LEU A 397 32.30 4.80 -5.91
N ARG A 398 33.03 5.90 -5.74
CA ARG A 398 33.28 6.52 -4.43
C ARG A 398 33.00 8.01 -4.41
N ARG A 399 32.70 8.52 -3.21
CA ARG A 399 32.78 9.95 -2.88
C ARG A 399 33.26 10.17 -1.44
N SER A 400 33.93 11.29 -1.19
CA SER A 400 34.35 11.76 0.14
C SER A 400 33.83 13.18 0.37
N GLY A 401 32.52 13.34 0.23
CA GLY A 401 31.89 14.63 -0.07
C GLY A 401 32.06 15.02 -1.55
N GLY A 402 31.10 15.77 -2.10
CA GLY A 402 31.07 16.11 -3.53
C GLY A 402 30.42 15.03 -4.41
N PRO A 403 30.65 15.06 -5.73
CA PRO A 403 30.01 14.14 -6.67
C PRO A 403 30.59 12.73 -6.63
N TRP A 404 29.79 11.74 -7.03
CA TRP A 404 30.23 10.37 -7.28
C TRP A 404 31.21 10.30 -8.44
N ALA A 405 32.24 9.47 -8.30
CA ALA A 405 33.21 9.21 -9.36
C ALA A 405 33.61 7.73 -9.36
N LEU A 406 34.02 7.24 -10.54
CA LEU A 406 34.61 5.92 -10.69
C LEU A 406 35.86 5.78 -9.81
N HIS A 407 35.88 4.78 -8.93
CA HIS A 407 37.05 4.42 -8.15
C HIS A 407 37.80 3.26 -8.78
N ASP A 408 37.07 2.22 -9.17
CA ASP A 408 37.62 0.99 -9.72
C ASP A 408 36.60 0.25 -10.57
N GLU A 409 37.06 -0.53 -11.54
CA GLU A 409 36.24 -1.35 -12.44
C GLU A 409 37.08 -2.45 -13.09
N GLY A 410 36.45 -3.55 -13.47
CA GLY A 410 37.12 -4.64 -14.18
C GLY A 410 36.16 -5.56 -14.92
N THR A 411 36.71 -6.39 -15.83
CA THR A 411 35.99 -7.49 -16.49
C THR A 411 36.64 -8.82 -16.19
N TYR A 412 35.81 -9.82 -15.84
CA TYR A 412 36.24 -11.16 -15.50
C TYR A 412 35.69 -12.20 -16.49
N ALA A 413 36.58 -12.73 -17.34
CA ALA A 413 36.35 -13.89 -18.21
C ALA A 413 37.68 -14.62 -18.49
N PRO A 414 38.26 -15.33 -17.50
CA PRO A 414 39.62 -15.86 -17.57
C PRO A 414 39.83 -17.01 -18.58
N ASP A 415 38.74 -17.55 -19.13
CA ASP A 415 38.72 -18.69 -20.04
C ASP A 415 37.53 -18.58 -21.02
N ALA A 416 37.31 -19.59 -21.86
CA ALA A 416 36.25 -19.58 -22.87
C ALA A 416 34.83 -19.89 -22.34
N HIS A 417 34.64 -19.99 -21.01
CA HIS A 417 33.32 -20.21 -20.43
C HIS A 417 32.61 -18.87 -20.20
N SER A 418 31.32 -18.82 -20.53
CA SER A 418 30.49 -17.64 -20.28
C SER A 418 30.15 -17.54 -18.78
N ARG A 419 30.23 -16.33 -18.25
CA ARG A 419 29.86 -15.98 -16.87
C ARG A 419 28.82 -14.87 -16.90
N TRP A 420 27.66 -15.09 -16.28
CA TRP A 420 26.54 -14.16 -16.33
C TRP A 420 25.71 -14.20 -15.04
N MET A 421 24.72 -13.30 -14.93
CA MET A 421 23.95 -13.03 -13.69
C MET A 421 24.84 -12.82 -12.45
N PRO A 422 25.78 -11.85 -12.50
CA PRO A 422 26.65 -11.59 -11.37
C PRO A 422 25.93 -10.86 -10.24
N SER A 423 26.34 -11.12 -9.00
CA SER A 423 26.04 -10.29 -7.85
C SER A 423 27.34 -9.96 -7.13
N ALA A 424 27.51 -8.69 -6.72
CA ALA A 424 28.74 -8.16 -6.17
C ALA A 424 28.48 -7.38 -4.87
N ALA A 425 29.40 -7.48 -3.92
CA ALA A 425 29.33 -6.75 -2.66
C ALA A 425 30.73 -6.49 -2.08
N LEU A 426 30.87 -5.36 -1.38
CA LEU A 426 32.02 -4.99 -0.57
C LEU A 426 31.78 -5.39 0.90
N ASP A 427 32.78 -5.99 1.52
CA ASP A 427 32.79 -6.17 2.98
C ASP A 427 33.18 -4.88 3.72
N GLN A 428 33.21 -4.93 5.06
CA GLN A 428 33.57 -3.80 5.93
C GLN A 428 34.99 -3.27 5.75
N ASN A 429 35.91 -4.03 5.17
CA ASN A 429 37.27 -3.61 4.89
C ASN A 429 37.45 -3.16 3.42
N GLY A 430 36.38 -3.19 2.62
CA GLY A 430 36.38 -2.82 1.21
C GLY A 430 36.91 -3.91 0.28
N ASN A 431 36.97 -5.17 0.74
CA ASN A 431 37.25 -6.28 -0.17
C ASN A 431 35.98 -6.60 -0.95
N LEU A 432 36.14 -6.85 -2.25
CA LEU A 432 35.04 -7.10 -3.18
C LEU A 432 34.91 -8.60 -3.42
N ALA A 433 33.71 -9.13 -3.25
CA ALA A 433 33.34 -10.45 -3.74
C ALA A 433 32.39 -10.31 -4.94
N VAL A 434 32.51 -11.25 -5.88
CA VAL A 434 31.62 -11.35 -7.04
C VAL A 434 31.31 -12.83 -7.27
N ALA A 435 30.03 -13.19 -7.33
CA ALA A 435 29.56 -14.54 -7.64
C ALA A 435 28.59 -14.51 -8.83
N TYR A 436 28.58 -15.58 -9.61
CA TYR A 436 27.87 -15.64 -10.90
C TYR A 436 27.61 -17.08 -11.34
N ASN A 437 26.75 -17.19 -12.35
CA ASN A 437 26.56 -18.41 -13.11
C ASN A 437 27.69 -18.64 -14.12
N ILE A 438 27.97 -19.91 -14.45
CA ILE A 438 28.92 -20.31 -15.50
C ILE A 438 28.32 -21.40 -16.40
N SER A 439 28.57 -21.32 -17.71
CA SER A 439 28.08 -22.29 -18.70
C SER A 439 28.81 -22.10 -20.04
N SER A 440 28.89 -23.16 -20.83
CA SER A 440 29.33 -23.11 -22.23
C SER A 440 28.89 -24.37 -22.97
N SER A 441 29.26 -24.50 -24.24
CA SER A 441 29.04 -25.75 -25.00
C SER A 441 29.68 -27.01 -24.37
N ASN A 442 30.58 -26.86 -23.40
CA ASN A 442 31.27 -27.93 -22.68
C ASN A 442 31.27 -27.79 -21.14
N GLU A 443 30.54 -26.83 -20.57
CA GLU A 443 30.37 -26.63 -19.12
C GLU A 443 28.87 -26.49 -18.83
N TYR A 444 28.35 -27.32 -17.92
CA TYR A 444 26.95 -27.23 -17.51
C TYR A 444 26.70 -26.01 -16.62
N PRO A 445 25.48 -25.44 -16.62
CA PRO A 445 25.10 -24.33 -15.76
C PRO A 445 25.40 -24.59 -14.27
N GLY A 446 26.39 -23.87 -13.73
CA GLY A 446 26.88 -23.98 -12.36
C GLY A 446 27.11 -22.61 -11.71
N LEU A 447 27.68 -22.59 -10.51
CA LEU A 447 27.92 -21.38 -9.72
C LEU A 447 29.37 -21.29 -9.27
N ARG A 448 29.97 -20.10 -9.42
CA ARG A 448 31.35 -19.80 -8.98
C ARG A 448 31.41 -18.41 -8.34
N TYR A 449 32.46 -18.17 -7.56
CA TYR A 449 32.80 -16.85 -7.05
C TYR A 449 34.30 -16.55 -7.18
N THR A 450 34.62 -15.27 -7.13
CA THR A 450 35.97 -14.70 -7.04
C THR A 450 35.87 -13.36 -6.29
N GLY A 451 36.92 -12.55 -6.29
CA GLY A 451 36.99 -11.33 -5.54
C GLY A 451 38.38 -10.69 -5.54
N ARG A 452 38.56 -9.70 -4.69
CA ARG A 452 39.81 -8.97 -4.49
C ARG A 452 39.84 -8.28 -3.13
N LEU A 453 41.05 -8.03 -2.66
CA LEU A 453 41.30 -7.17 -1.50
C LEU A 453 41.19 -5.69 -1.91
N ALA A 454 40.83 -4.83 -0.96
CA ALA A 454 40.77 -3.37 -1.17
C ALA A 454 42.08 -2.78 -1.72
N GLY A 455 43.22 -3.38 -1.35
CA GLY A 455 44.56 -2.94 -1.75
C GLY A 455 45.12 -3.61 -3.02
N ASP A 456 44.34 -4.46 -3.69
CA ASP A 456 44.79 -5.10 -4.92
C ASP A 456 44.96 -4.11 -6.08
N THR A 457 45.68 -4.53 -7.11
CA THR A 457 45.83 -3.72 -8.33
C THR A 457 44.44 -3.43 -8.92
N ALA A 458 44.18 -2.17 -9.24
CA ALA A 458 42.91 -1.74 -9.84
C ALA A 458 42.60 -2.52 -11.12
N GLY A 459 41.33 -2.81 -11.32
CA GLY A 459 40.78 -3.60 -12.42
C GLY A 459 41.15 -5.07 -12.44
N THR A 460 41.51 -5.65 -11.28
CA THR A 460 41.81 -7.09 -11.18
C THR A 460 41.10 -7.77 -10.02
N LEU A 461 40.46 -8.91 -10.29
CA LEU A 461 40.03 -9.89 -9.29
C LEU A 461 41.19 -10.87 -9.06
N THR A 462 41.75 -10.88 -7.84
CA THR A 462 42.97 -11.64 -7.52
C THR A 462 42.69 -12.90 -6.68
N VAL A 463 41.50 -13.03 -6.12
CA VAL A 463 41.04 -14.24 -5.45
C VAL A 463 40.83 -15.32 -6.52
N PRO A 464 41.36 -16.54 -6.36
CA PRO A 464 41.14 -17.61 -7.31
C PRO A 464 39.63 -17.90 -7.47
N GLU A 465 39.19 -18.07 -8.71
CA GLU A 465 37.83 -18.52 -8.97
C GLU A 465 37.59 -19.86 -8.26
N THR A 466 36.54 -19.92 -7.46
CA THR A 466 36.18 -21.09 -6.67
C THR A 466 34.79 -21.56 -7.07
N THR A 467 34.66 -22.87 -7.30
CA THR A 467 33.36 -23.50 -7.58
C THR A 467 32.53 -23.61 -6.31
N ILE A 468 31.35 -22.98 -6.30
CA ILE A 468 30.34 -23.19 -5.25
C ILE A 468 29.71 -24.56 -5.44
N ILE A 469 29.23 -24.80 -6.67
CA ILE A 469 28.67 -26.06 -7.13
C ILE A 469 28.77 -26.15 -8.66
N ALA A 470 29.14 -27.32 -9.17
CA ALA A 470 29.15 -27.60 -10.61
C ALA A 470 27.78 -28.13 -11.06
N GLY A 471 27.32 -27.69 -12.22
CA GLY A 471 26.16 -28.29 -12.88
C GLY A 471 26.45 -29.69 -13.43
N SER A 472 25.41 -30.48 -13.63
CA SER A 472 25.49 -31.83 -14.20
C SER A 472 24.55 -32.06 -15.39
N ALA A 473 23.75 -31.08 -15.77
CA ALA A 473 22.81 -31.18 -16.89
C ALA A 473 22.45 -29.80 -17.47
N SER A 474 21.84 -29.83 -18.65
CA SER A 474 21.42 -28.64 -19.39
C SER A 474 19.94 -28.36 -19.16
N GLN A 475 19.54 -27.10 -19.16
CA GLN A 475 18.14 -26.67 -19.18
C GLN A 475 17.55 -27.03 -20.55
N ILE A 476 16.55 -27.91 -20.57
CA ILE A 476 15.89 -28.33 -21.82
C ILE A 476 14.46 -27.82 -21.95
N SER A 477 13.90 -27.26 -20.86
CA SER A 477 12.51 -26.82 -20.77
C SER A 477 12.24 -25.43 -21.36
N GLY A 478 13.29 -24.64 -21.68
CA GLY A 478 13.15 -23.31 -22.27
C GLY A 478 14.45 -22.50 -22.20
N THR A 479 14.40 -21.25 -22.70
CA THR A 479 15.54 -20.32 -22.63
C THR A 479 15.54 -19.46 -21.36
N ARG A 480 14.38 -19.36 -20.68
CA ARG A 480 14.27 -18.74 -19.36
C ARG A 480 15.04 -19.59 -18.35
N TYR A 481 16.12 -19.02 -17.85
CA TYR A 481 16.98 -19.63 -16.85
C TYR A 481 16.72 -18.94 -15.51
N GLY A 482 17.17 -17.69 -15.38
CA GLY A 482 17.03 -16.84 -14.19
C GLY A 482 17.09 -15.37 -14.58
N ASP A 483 16.51 -14.50 -13.75
CA ASP A 483 16.63 -13.05 -13.95
C ASP A 483 17.64 -12.37 -13.00
N TYR A 484 17.97 -12.99 -11.87
CA TYR A 484 18.94 -12.47 -10.91
C TYR A 484 19.39 -13.55 -9.91
N ALA A 485 20.53 -13.27 -9.29
CA ALA A 485 21.05 -13.93 -8.10
C ALA A 485 21.30 -12.86 -7.04
N ALA A 486 21.52 -13.25 -5.78
CA ALA A 486 21.70 -12.29 -4.70
C ALA A 486 22.95 -12.60 -3.87
N MET A 487 23.76 -11.57 -3.66
CA MET A 487 24.82 -11.51 -2.67
C MET A 487 24.52 -10.40 -1.66
N SER A 488 24.60 -10.73 -0.38
CA SER A 488 24.62 -9.76 0.71
C SER A 488 25.78 -10.02 1.66
N VAL A 489 26.04 -9.06 2.54
CA VAL A 489 27.07 -9.18 3.57
C VAL A 489 26.37 -9.43 4.88
N ASP A 490 26.79 -10.48 5.58
CA ASP A 490 26.34 -10.80 6.93
C ASP A 490 26.52 -9.56 7.79
N PRO A 491 25.42 -8.96 8.28
CA PRO A 491 25.50 -7.74 9.05
C PRO A 491 26.45 -8.03 10.21
N VAL A 492 26.24 -9.10 11.00
CA VAL A 492 26.93 -9.39 12.27
C VAL A 492 28.45 -9.31 12.18
N SER A 493 29.00 -9.90 11.12
CA SER A 493 30.44 -9.97 10.93
C SER A 493 31.00 -8.79 10.12
N GLY A 494 30.18 -8.17 9.28
CA GLY A 494 30.60 -7.24 8.25
C GLY A 494 31.54 -7.84 7.19
N CYS A 495 31.83 -9.15 7.24
CA CYS A 495 32.89 -9.83 6.49
C CYS A 495 32.46 -11.10 5.74
N THR A 496 31.34 -11.69 6.14
CA THR A 496 30.87 -12.94 5.55
C THR A 496 29.90 -12.62 4.44
N PHE A 497 30.26 -12.92 3.20
CA PHE A 497 29.35 -12.85 2.08
C PHE A 497 28.38 -14.04 2.15
N TRP A 498 27.10 -13.78 1.91
CA TRP A 498 26.07 -14.78 1.71
C TRP A 498 25.55 -14.66 0.29
N PHE A 499 25.59 -15.76 -0.45
CA PHE A 499 25.20 -15.81 -1.84
C PHE A 499 24.18 -16.91 -2.07
N THR A 500 23.20 -16.62 -2.93
CA THR A 500 22.32 -17.63 -3.49
C THR A 500 22.10 -17.43 -4.98
N GLY A 501 22.02 -18.54 -5.71
CA GLY A 501 21.77 -18.57 -7.14
C GLY A 501 21.34 -19.95 -7.61
N GLU A 502 20.94 -20.05 -8.87
CA GLU A 502 20.49 -21.29 -9.48
C GLU A 502 21.61 -22.06 -10.19
N TYR A 503 21.45 -23.38 -10.30
CA TYR A 503 22.32 -24.29 -11.04
C TYR A 503 21.51 -25.49 -11.52
N ASN A 504 22.06 -26.26 -12.47
CA ASN A 504 21.38 -27.45 -12.99
C ASN A 504 21.98 -28.75 -12.46
N ALA A 505 21.32 -29.34 -11.45
CA ALA A 505 21.63 -30.69 -10.98
C ALA A 505 21.06 -31.77 -11.93
N ALA A 506 19.95 -31.46 -12.60
CA ALA A 506 19.28 -32.31 -13.58
C ALA A 506 18.83 -31.44 -14.76
N ASP A 507 17.91 -31.94 -15.59
CA ASP A 507 17.26 -31.16 -16.63
C ASP A 507 16.33 -30.04 -16.10
N GLN A 508 16.27 -29.91 -14.78
CA GLN A 508 15.57 -28.87 -14.02
C GLN A 508 16.56 -28.09 -13.15
N TRP A 509 16.30 -26.80 -12.96
CA TRP A 509 17.08 -25.96 -12.07
C TRP A 509 16.88 -26.34 -10.58
N SER A 510 17.89 -26.05 -9.79
CA SER A 510 17.89 -26.07 -8.32
C SER A 510 18.67 -24.86 -7.84
N THR A 511 18.60 -24.52 -6.54
CA THR A 511 19.35 -23.39 -5.99
C THR A 511 20.37 -23.85 -4.96
N ARG A 512 21.40 -23.05 -4.75
CA ARG A 512 22.43 -23.27 -3.73
C ARG A 512 22.54 -22.04 -2.84
N VAL A 513 22.83 -22.27 -1.56
CA VAL A 513 23.20 -21.21 -0.62
C VAL A 513 24.64 -21.43 -0.18
N ASN A 514 25.46 -20.38 -0.28
CA ASN A 514 26.85 -20.41 0.11
C ASN A 514 27.24 -19.17 0.89
N SER A 515 28.08 -19.34 1.91
CA SER A 515 28.77 -18.24 2.57
C SER A 515 30.28 -18.42 2.57
N PHE A 516 31.00 -17.32 2.59
CA PHE A 516 32.47 -17.27 2.64
C PHE A 516 32.97 -15.88 3.05
N SER A 517 34.24 -15.77 3.43
CA SER A 517 34.90 -14.50 3.72
C SER A 517 36.22 -14.41 2.98
N ILE A 518 36.57 -13.22 2.48
CA ILE A 518 37.90 -12.96 1.92
C ILE A 518 38.87 -12.70 3.09
N ASP A 519 39.97 -13.44 3.14
CA ASP A 519 40.95 -13.33 4.23
C ASP A 519 41.60 -11.94 4.20
N GLY A 520 41.60 -11.26 5.35
CA GLY A 520 41.98 -9.85 5.42
C GLY A 520 40.79 -8.94 5.71
N CYS A 521 39.56 -9.46 5.64
CA CYS A 521 38.44 -8.89 6.36
C CYS A 521 38.45 -9.36 7.81
N GLY A 522 38.37 -8.43 8.75
CA GLY A 522 38.34 -8.80 10.15
C GLY A 522 38.89 -7.73 11.07
N CYS A 523 37.95 -6.93 11.55
CA CYS A 523 37.93 -6.44 12.90
C CYS A 523 36.48 -6.60 13.37
N SER A 524 36.26 -7.33 14.46
CA SER A 524 34.95 -7.41 15.08
C SER A 524 35.18 -7.19 16.58
N PRO A 525 35.23 -5.93 17.02
CA PRO A 525 35.31 -5.66 18.45
C PRO A 525 34.06 -6.30 19.07
N PRO A 526 34.20 -7.00 20.20
CA PRO A 526 33.09 -7.76 20.77
C PRO A 526 31.88 -6.86 21.04
N ILE A 527 30.69 -7.34 20.66
CA ILE A 527 29.42 -6.69 21.01
C ILE A 527 29.43 -6.35 22.51
N PRO A 528 29.25 -5.07 22.90
CA PRO A 528 29.22 -4.67 24.29
C PRO A 528 28.21 -5.47 25.11
N ALA A 529 28.63 -5.96 26.27
CA ALA A 529 27.81 -6.77 27.17
C ALA A 529 27.60 -6.08 28.51
N GLY A 530 26.64 -6.57 29.29
CA GLY A 530 26.36 -6.07 30.64
C GLY A 530 25.88 -4.62 30.66
N LEU A 531 25.06 -4.24 29.68
CA LEU A 531 24.47 -2.92 29.64
C LEU A 531 23.53 -2.70 30.83
N GLY A 532 23.57 -1.49 31.39
CA GLY A 532 22.72 -1.07 32.49
C GLY A 532 22.42 0.42 32.43
N THR A 533 21.24 0.79 32.88
CA THR A 533 20.79 2.18 33.03
C THR A 533 20.66 2.53 34.52
N ALA A 534 20.99 3.77 34.88
CA ALA A 534 20.78 4.31 36.22
C ALA A 534 20.31 5.77 36.12
N PRO A 535 19.19 6.16 36.77
CA PRO A 535 18.78 7.55 36.83
C PRO A 535 19.91 8.41 37.43
N ASP A 536 20.28 9.48 36.74
CA ASP A 536 21.38 10.38 37.14
C ASP A 536 20.89 11.82 37.30
N GLY A 537 19.68 11.98 37.85
CA GLY A 537 19.01 13.25 38.06
C GLY A 537 17.89 13.54 37.04
N ASP A 538 17.25 14.70 37.19
CA ASP A 538 16.18 15.09 36.28
C ASP A 538 16.72 15.26 34.86
N HIS A 539 16.00 14.69 33.89
CA HIS A 539 16.34 14.69 32.46
C HIS A 539 17.70 14.06 32.14
N ARG A 540 18.15 13.12 32.98
CA ARG A 540 19.46 12.49 32.89
C ARG A 540 19.44 11.01 33.23
N ILE A 541 20.09 10.19 32.41
CA ILE A 541 20.32 8.78 32.71
C ILE A 541 21.76 8.39 32.37
N ALA A 542 22.41 7.69 33.29
CA ALA A 542 23.70 7.07 33.04
C ALA A 542 23.48 5.71 32.38
N VAL A 543 24.05 5.53 31.20
CA VAL A 543 24.11 4.26 30.49
C VAL A 543 25.52 3.73 30.63
N SER A 544 25.66 2.48 31.08
CA SER A 544 26.96 1.85 31.34
C SER A 544 27.02 0.44 30.76
N TRP A 545 28.23 -0.04 30.47
CA TRP A 545 28.48 -1.37 29.91
C TRP A 545 29.83 -1.92 30.39
N SER A 546 30.09 -3.19 30.09
CA SER A 546 31.39 -3.81 30.35
C SER A 546 32.40 -3.50 29.24
N PRO A 547 33.70 -3.34 29.53
CA PRO A 547 34.71 -3.16 28.49
C PRO A 547 34.76 -4.34 27.51
N SER A 548 34.70 -4.05 26.21
CA SER A 548 34.94 -5.01 25.12
C SER A 548 36.44 -5.10 24.81
N SER A 549 37.01 -6.31 24.83
CA SER A 549 38.42 -6.51 24.50
C SER A 549 38.69 -6.24 23.02
N GLY A 550 39.54 -5.26 22.71
CA GLY A 550 39.83 -4.84 21.33
C GLY A 550 38.99 -3.65 20.85
N ALA A 551 38.17 -3.06 21.72
CA ALA A 551 37.51 -1.79 21.46
C ALA A 551 38.37 -0.62 21.97
N ASP A 552 38.55 0.39 21.12
CA ASP A 552 39.17 1.67 21.48
C ASP A 552 38.12 2.64 22.05
N SER A 553 36.88 2.54 21.59
CA SER A 553 35.76 3.39 22.00
C SER A 553 34.40 2.73 21.72
N TYR A 554 33.29 3.45 21.96
CA TYR A 554 31.93 2.93 21.81
C TYR A 554 31.00 3.97 21.19
N ASN A 555 30.01 3.55 20.40
CA ASN A 555 28.90 4.40 20.02
C ASN A 555 27.65 4.03 20.83
N VAL A 556 26.88 5.04 21.25
CA VAL A 556 25.70 4.85 22.10
C VAL A 556 24.48 5.33 21.34
N TYR A 557 23.45 4.50 21.33
CA TYR A 557 22.23 4.70 20.58
C TYR A 557 21.04 4.71 21.52
N ARG A 558 20.05 5.55 21.22
CA ARG A 558 18.86 5.78 22.03
C ARG A 558 17.59 5.72 21.19
N VAL A 559 16.49 5.34 21.81
CA VAL A 559 15.15 5.61 21.31
C VAL A 559 14.21 5.85 22.49
N VAL A 560 13.17 6.67 22.27
CA VAL A 560 12.08 6.85 23.23
C VAL A 560 11.12 5.66 23.12
N GLY A 561 10.80 5.04 24.26
CA GLY A 561 9.95 3.86 24.36
C GLY A 561 10.72 2.58 24.69
N PRO A 562 10.05 1.41 24.62
CA PRO A 562 10.62 0.11 24.96
C PRO A 562 11.63 -0.38 23.90
N CYS A 563 12.38 -1.44 24.21
CA CYS A 563 13.42 -1.97 23.34
C CYS A 563 12.93 -2.45 21.97
N SER A 564 11.62 -2.68 21.82
CA SER A 564 10.97 -3.09 20.57
C SER A 564 10.94 -2.00 19.49
N GLN A 565 11.27 -0.76 19.85
CA GLN A 565 11.31 0.36 18.90
C GLN A 565 12.27 0.06 17.73
N PRO A 566 11.91 0.39 16.48
CA PRO A 566 12.69 0.02 15.31
C PRO A 566 13.90 0.94 15.07
N ILE A 567 13.76 2.25 15.31
CA ILE A 567 14.78 3.24 14.89
C ILE A 567 15.46 3.82 16.11
N TYR A 568 16.79 3.66 16.21
CA TYR A 568 17.61 4.27 17.26
C TYR A 568 18.45 5.42 16.69
N GLU A 569 18.47 6.54 17.39
CA GLU A 569 19.37 7.66 17.10
C GLU A 569 20.73 7.46 17.79
N ARG A 570 21.83 7.87 17.15
CA ARG A 570 23.16 7.84 17.78
C ARG A 570 23.38 9.08 18.63
N ILE A 571 23.49 8.91 19.95
CA ILE A 571 23.71 10.00 20.93
C ILE A 571 25.16 10.11 21.40
N GLY A 572 25.95 9.05 21.27
CA GLY A 572 27.35 9.00 21.63
C GLY A 572 28.17 8.50 20.46
N THR A 573 29.24 9.22 20.10
CA THR A 573 30.18 8.81 19.05
C THR A 573 31.57 8.64 19.65
N GLN A 574 32.18 7.47 19.46
CA GLN A 574 33.52 7.09 19.92
C GLN A 574 33.80 7.49 21.38
N VAL A 575 32.86 7.15 22.27
CA VAL A 575 32.98 7.32 23.72
C VAL A 575 34.14 6.45 24.23
N ALA A 576 35.18 7.08 24.79
CA ALA A 576 36.39 6.36 25.22
C ALA A 576 36.20 5.55 26.53
N GLY A 577 35.17 5.84 27.31
CA GLY A 577 34.83 5.13 28.55
C GLY A 577 33.71 4.12 28.34
N THR A 578 33.38 3.38 29.41
CA THR A 578 32.26 2.41 29.39
C THR A 578 30.98 2.95 30.02
N MET A 579 30.82 4.26 29.97
CA MET A 579 29.65 4.96 30.49
C MET A 579 29.44 6.26 29.73
N LEU A 580 28.19 6.55 29.39
CA LEU A 580 27.73 7.82 28.86
C LEU A 580 26.58 8.31 29.73
N VAL A 581 26.67 9.57 30.18
CA VAL A 581 25.52 10.25 30.79
C VAL A 581 24.76 10.92 29.67
N ASP A 582 23.59 10.39 29.37
CA ASP A 582 22.65 11.01 28.46
C ASP A 582 21.91 12.12 29.21
N SER A 583 22.04 13.35 28.71
CA SER A 583 21.55 14.56 29.37
C SER A 583 20.68 15.35 28.42
N ASN A 584 19.58 15.92 28.92
CA ASN A 584 18.53 16.60 28.14
C ASN A 584 17.56 15.65 27.42
N ILE A 585 17.15 14.59 28.13
CA ILE A 585 16.10 13.66 27.72
C ILE A 585 14.83 13.88 28.53
N SER A 586 13.68 13.58 27.94
CA SER A 586 12.39 13.76 28.62
C SER A 586 12.33 12.97 29.94
N GLY A 587 11.70 13.57 30.96
CA GLY A 587 11.52 12.95 32.28
C GLY A 587 10.41 11.89 32.26
N ILE A 588 10.48 10.86 33.11
CA ILE A 588 9.47 9.80 33.31
C ILE A 588 9.26 8.86 32.10
N ALA A 589 9.55 9.32 30.88
CA ALA A 589 9.51 8.50 29.68
C ALA A 589 10.55 7.37 29.74
N THR A 590 10.13 6.18 29.29
CA THR A 590 11.04 5.05 29.11
C THR A 590 11.92 5.33 27.91
N HIS A 591 13.23 5.18 28.06
CA HIS A 591 14.20 5.26 26.98
C HIS A 591 14.91 3.92 26.87
N SER A 592 15.23 3.54 25.64
CA SER A 592 15.92 2.30 25.33
C SER A 592 17.26 2.59 24.71
N TYR A 593 18.27 1.82 25.10
CA TYR A 593 19.66 2.04 24.70
C TYR A 593 20.29 0.79 24.11
N LYS A 594 21.04 0.99 23.03
CA LYS A 594 21.92 0.01 22.41
C LYS A 594 23.32 0.62 22.33
N VAL A 595 24.36 -0.20 22.45
CA VAL A 595 25.76 0.25 22.40
C VAL A 595 26.53 -0.65 21.44
N THR A 596 27.37 -0.04 20.62
CA THR A 596 28.34 -0.73 19.77
C THR A 596 29.74 -0.42 20.27
N SER A 597 30.69 -1.29 19.97
CA SER A 597 32.11 -1.05 20.19
C SER A 597 32.79 -0.64 18.89
N TYR A 598 33.84 0.17 18.98
CA TYR A 598 34.59 0.69 17.85
C TYR A 598 36.08 0.44 18.03
N ASN A 599 36.75 -0.03 16.99
CA ASN A 599 38.20 -0.17 16.93
C ASN A 599 38.72 0.83 15.89
N ALA A 600 39.55 1.76 16.36
CA ALA A 600 40.08 2.87 15.58
C ALA A 600 41.24 2.47 14.68
N THR A 601 41.94 1.37 14.98
CA THR A 601 43.03 0.85 14.14
C THR A 601 42.48 0.29 12.84
N ASP A 602 41.41 -0.48 12.94
CA ASP A 602 40.78 -1.18 11.83
C ASP A 602 39.53 -0.44 11.28
N GLN A 603 39.20 0.71 11.87
CA GLN A 603 38.07 1.60 11.54
C GLN A 603 36.72 0.87 11.47
N CYS A 604 36.47 -0.03 12.41
CA CYS A 604 35.35 -0.97 12.36
C CYS A 604 34.45 -0.84 13.61
N GLU A 605 33.15 -1.12 13.45
CA GLU A 605 32.13 -1.02 14.50
C GLU A 605 31.40 -2.36 14.69
N SER A 606 31.09 -2.74 15.94
CA SER A 606 30.32 -3.95 16.24
C SER A 606 28.81 -3.75 16.05
N PHE A 607 28.06 -4.85 16.15
CA PHE A 607 26.61 -4.81 16.27
C PHE A 607 26.16 -4.11 17.54
N TYR A 608 24.90 -3.69 17.51
CA TYR A 608 24.18 -3.30 18.70
C TYR A 608 24.24 -4.40 19.74
N SER A 609 24.55 -4.01 20.97
CA SER A 609 24.31 -4.81 22.15
C SER A 609 22.85 -5.24 22.27
N SER A 610 22.59 -6.18 23.18
CA SER A 610 21.24 -6.34 23.74
C SER A 610 20.75 -4.97 24.24
N CYS A 611 19.49 -4.67 23.98
CA CYS A 611 18.90 -3.41 24.43
C CYS A 611 18.68 -3.41 25.95
N VAL A 612 18.81 -2.24 26.57
CA VAL A 612 18.41 -1.99 27.95
C VAL A 612 17.46 -0.79 28.03
N GLU A 613 16.43 -0.90 28.86
CA GLU A 613 15.47 0.17 29.10
C GLU A 613 15.83 0.94 30.38
N GLY A 614 15.47 2.21 30.45
CA GLY A 614 15.64 3.04 31.63
C GLY A 614 14.69 4.22 31.62
N ALA A 615 14.19 4.60 32.79
CA ALA A 615 13.38 5.80 32.97
C ALA A 615 14.19 6.87 33.70
N THR A 616 13.99 8.11 33.30
CA THR A 616 14.59 9.32 33.89
C THR A 616 13.65 9.91 34.94
N THR A 617 14.15 10.86 35.75
CA THR A 617 13.31 11.68 36.62
C THR A 617 13.05 13.07 35.98
N GLY A 618 12.15 13.86 36.56
CA GLY A 618 11.82 15.21 36.08
C GLY A 618 10.55 15.31 35.21
N PRO A 619 10.15 16.52 34.77
CA PRO A 619 8.97 16.72 33.92
C PRO A 619 9.09 16.04 32.56
N CYS A 620 8.02 15.43 32.07
CA CYS A 620 7.99 14.82 30.74
C CYS A 620 7.70 15.86 29.65
N TRP A 621 8.42 15.79 28.53
CA TRP A 621 8.29 16.63 27.34
C TRP A 621 7.99 15.85 26.06
N GLU A 622 7.74 14.54 26.17
CA GLU A 622 7.38 13.73 25.00
C GLU A 622 5.90 13.89 24.64
N PRO A 623 5.58 14.28 23.40
CA PRO A 623 4.20 14.25 22.95
C PRO A 623 3.69 12.79 22.86
N PRO A 624 2.36 12.57 22.91
CA PRO A 624 1.80 11.24 22.76
C PRO A 624 2.04 10.66 21.37
N LEU A 625 2.10 9.33 21.25
CA LEU A 625 2.14 8.67 19.95
C LEU A 625 0.72 8.49 19.42
N PHE A 626 0.44 9.06 18.25
CA PHE A 626 -0.90 9.05 17.67
C PHE A 626 -0.86 8.92 16.16
N SER A 627 -1.71 8.05 15.61
CA SER A 627 -1.80 7.81 14.16
C SER A 627 -2.71 8.82 13.44
N GLY A 628 -3.37 9.75 14.14
CA GLY A 628 -4.30 10.70 13.54
C GLY A 628 -5.68 10.10 13.26
N VAL A 629 -6.42 10.71 12.33
CA VAL A 629 -7.77 10.28 11.92
C VAL A 629 -7.74 8.94 11.17
N ASP A 630 -8.64 8.03 11.49
CA ASP A 630 -8.73 6.67 10.91
C ASP A 630 -9.83 6.55 9.85
N SER A 631 -11.00 7.18 10.08
CA SER A 631 -12.06 7.26 9.07
C SER A 631 -12.95 8.50 9.20
N VAL A 632 -13.52 8.92 8.08
CA VAL A 632 -14.55 9.96 7.98
C VAL A 632 -15.66 9.42 7.09
N ALA A 633 -16.85 9.20 7.65
CA ALA A 633 -17.97 8.60 6.93
C ALA A 633 -19.27 9.35 7.18
N SER A 634 -20.19 9.36 6.20
CA SER A 634 -21.55 9.83 6.46
C SER A 634 -22.21 8.95 7.52
N THR A 635 -22.95 9.58 8.42
CA THR A 635 -23.69 8.88 9.46
C THR A 635 -24.89 8.09 8.90
N GLY A 636 -25.36 8.45 7.70
CA GLY A 636 -26.46 7.78 7.00
C GLY A 636 -27.86 8.09 7.56
N ASP A 637 -27.97 8.61 8.78
CA ASP A 637 -29.23 8.98 9.43
C ASP A 637 -29.46 10.50 9.50
N ASP A 638 -28.40 11.30 9.39
CA ASP A 638 -28.47 12.77 9.33
C ASP A 638 -27.79 13.30 8.05
N PRO A 639 -28.53 14.08 7.21
CA PRO A 639 -28.01 14.63 5.96
C PRO A 639 -26.84 15.59 6.12
N CYS A 640 -26.62 16.12 7.31
CA CYS A 640 -25.58 17.11 7.57
C CYS A 640 -24.53 16.59 8.56
N ALA A 641 -24.31 15.26 8.62
CA ALA A 641 -23.44 14.68 9.63
C ALA A 641 -22.39 13.71 9.08
N LEU A 642 -21.14 13.97 9.48
CA LEU A 642 -19.99 13.08 9.28
C LEU A 642 -19.53 12.53 10.63
N ARG A 643 -19.33 11.22 10.71
CA ARG A 643 -18.65 10.56 11.82
C ARG A 643 -17.16 10.50 11.52
N VAL A 644 -16.38 11.08 12.41
CA VAL A 644 -14.91 11.06 12.39
C VAL A 644 -14.47 10.11 13.48
N THR A 645 -13.62 9.13 13.17
CA THR A 645 -13.11 8.16 14.15
C THR A 645 -11.59 8.01 14.06
N TRP A 646 -10.96 7.59 15.15
CA TRP A 646 -9.52 7.36 15.25
C TRP A 646 -9.19 6.27 16.28
N ALA A 647 -7.96 5.77 16.28
CA ALA A 647 -7.46 4.86 17.31
C ALA A 647 -7.01 5.63 18.57
N ALA A 648 -6.98 4.99 19.74
CA ALA A 648 -6.46 5.64 20.94
C ALA A 648 -4.97 6.01 20.79
N ALA A 649 -4.54 7.18 21.28
CA ALA A 649 -3.13 7.55 21.28
C ALA A 649 -2.45 6.89 22.49
N THR A 650 -1.16 6.64 22.38
CA THR A 650 -0.37 6.09 23.49
C THR A 650 0.33 7.23 24.23
N PRO A 651 0.01 7.45 25.52
CA PRO A 651 0.67 8.49 26.31
C PRO A 651 2.15 8.16 26.51
N GLN A 652 3.01 9.15 26.32
CA GLN A 652 4.44 9.04 26.62
C GLN A 652 4.77 9.57 28.02
N CYS A 653 3.96 10.50 28.52
CA CYS A 653 4.11 11.06 29.86
C CYS A 653 3.20 10.41 30.90
N GLY A 654 2.41 9.40 30.50
CA GLY A 654 1.51 8.65 31.37
C GLY A 654 0.24 9.41 31.79
N GLY A 655 -0.03 10.57 31.18
CA GLY A 655 -1.25 11.33 31.43
C GLY A 655 -2.44 10.80 30.64
N PRO A 656 -3.66 11.23 30.99
CA PRO A 656 -4.82 11.00 30.15
C PRO A 656 -4.65 11.69 28.80
N ILE A 657 -5.04 10.99 27.73
CA ILE A 657 -5.06 11.53 26.37
C ILE A 657 -6.40 12.22 26.12
N VAL A 658 -6.34 13.41 25.50
CA VAL A 658 -7.50 14.08 24.94
C VAL A 658 -7.27 14.46 23.48
N TYR A 659 -8.34 14.75 22.75
CA TYR A 659 -8.28 15.02 21.31
C TYR A 659 -8.90 16.35 20.92
N THR A 660 -8.32 16.96 19.89
CA THR A 660 -8.88 18.11 19.17
C THR A 660 -9.07 17.75 17.70
N VAL A 661 -10.26 18.02 17.18
CA VAL A 661 -10.67 17.73 15.81
C VAL A 661 -10.79 19.03 15.05
N TYR A 662 -10.08 19.10 13.92
CA TYR A 662 -10.08 20.23 13.00
C TYR A 662 -10.75 19.80 11.68
N ARG A 663 -11.40 20.74 11.00
CA ARG A 663 -12.07 20.50 9.71
C ARG A 663 -11.84 21.63 8.74
N ASP A 664 -11.54 21.32 7.48
CA ASP A 664 -11.47 22.30 6.40
C ASP A 664 -12.10 21.74 5.10
N THR A 665 -12.38 22.60 4.13
CA THR A 665 -12.77 22.20 2.76
C THR A 665 -11.54 22.06 1.85
N VAL A 666 -10.33 22.29 2.38
CA VAL A 666 -9.06 22.16 1.68
C VAL A 666 -8.15 21.18 2.42
N SER A 667 -7.49 20.29 1.69
CA SER A 667 -6.48 19.37 2.22
C SER A 667 -5.06 19.85 1.91
N PRO A 668 -4.07 19.68 2.82
CA PRO A 668 -4.21 19.18 4.20
C PRO A 668 -4.77 20.25 5.15
N VAL A 669 -5.51 19.81 6.17
CA VAL A 669 -6.12 20.72 7.16
C VAL A 669 -5.04 21.40 7.99
N GLN A 670 -5.05 22.73 8.00
CA GLN A 670 -4.14 23.53 8.83
C GLN A 670 -4.77 23.82 10.19
N THR A 671 -4.07 23.58 11.30
CA THR A 671 -4.61 23.83 12.64
C THR A 671 -4.79 25.34 12.88
N ASN A 672 -6.03 25.79 13.06
CA ASN A 672 -6.32 27.15 13.49
C ASN A 672 -7.55 27.20 14.40
N SER A 673 -7.70 28.25 15.19
CA SER A 673 -8.85 28.34 16.12
C SER A 673 -10.20 28.48 15.41
N GLY A 674 -10.20 28.86 14.12
CA GLY A 674 -11.42 29.05 13.33
C GLY A 674 -11.98 27.77 12.72
N ASN A 675 -11.22 26.67 12.76
CA ASN A 675 -11.57 25.41 12.11
C ASN A 675 -11.65 24.21 13.07
N VAL A 676 -11.72 24.48 14.38
CA VAL A 676 -11.96 23.47 15.42
C VAL A 676 -13.42 23.04 15.39
N VAL A 677 -13.65 21.73 15.28
CA VAL A 677 -14.97 21.09 15.38
C VAL A 677 -15.27 20.73 16.83
N ALA A 678 -14.30 20.10 17.49
CA ALA A 678 -14.39 19.67 18.87
C ALA A 678 -13.00 19.69 19.51
N THR A 679 -12.93 19.91 20.81
CA THR A 679 -11.68 19.94 21.56
C THR A 679 -11.88 19.29 22.92
N CYS A 680 -10.80 18.82 23.54
CA CYS A 680 -10.85 18.15 24.84
C CYS A 680 -11.68 16.86 24.87
N LEU A 681 -11.76 16.15 23.75
CA LEU A 681 -12.49 14.88 23.69
C LEU A 681 -11.70 13.78 24.41
N ASP A 682 -12.35 13.01 25.25
CA ASP A 682 -11.82 11.76 25.83
C ASP A 682 -12.31 10.51 25.06
N SER A 683 -13.16 10.72 24.05
CA SER A 683 -13.61 9.70 23.11
C SER A 683 -12.71 9.62 21.88
N THR A 684 -12.75 8.47 21.19
CA THR A 684 -12.06 8.25 19.91
C THR A 684 -12.96 8.42 18.69
N SER A 685 -14.05 9.17 18.85
CA SER A 685 -14.94 9.55 17.75
C SER A 685 -15.70 10.83 18.05
N VAL A 686 -16.04 11.57 17.00
CA VAL A 686 -16.97 12.70 17.04
C VAL A 686 -17.92 12.64 15.84
N VAL A 687 -19.15 13.14 16.03
CA VAL A 687 -20.08 13.39 14.92
C VAL A 687 -20.12 14.89 14.68
N ASP A 688 -19.64 15.31 13.51
CA ASP A 688 -19.73 16.70 13.06
C ASP A 688 -21.03 16.91 12.30
N ARG A 689 -21.96 17.68 12.89
CA ARG A 689 -23.27 18.01 12.32
C ARG A 689 -23.31 19.37 11.61
N ALA A 690 -22.17 20.05 11.51
CA ALA A 690 -22.07 21.38 10.94
C ALA A 690 -21.47 21.34 9.52
N VAL A 691 -21.73 20.26 8.78
CA VAL A 691 -21.27 20.06 7.40
C VAL A 691 -22.42 20.19 6.41
N ALA A 692 -22.09 20.63 5.21
CA ALA A 692 -23.03 20.66 4.08
C ALA A 692 -23.04 19.30 3.36
N PRO A 693 -24.19 18.86 2.81
CA PRO A 693 -24.28 17.62 2.06
C PRO A 693 -23.63 17.78 0.69
N GLY A 694 -22.99 16.71 0.19
CA GLY A 694 -22.28 16.71 -1.09
C GLY A 694 -21.07 17.67 -1.14
N VAL A 695 -20.57 18.12 0.01
CA VAL A 695 -19.32 18.88 0.12
C VAL A 695 -18.29 17.99 0.83
N ALA A 696 -17.15 17.78 0.18
CA ALA A 696 -16.01 17.12 0.81
C ALA A 696 -15.43 17.97 1.93
N PHE A 697 -15.49 17.45 3.16
CA PHE A 697 -14.82 18.02 4.31
C PHE A 697 -13.66 17.13 4.71
N HIS A 698 -12.50 17.75 4.89
CA HIS A 698 -11.26 17.14 5.34
C HIS A 698 -11.11 17.34 6.84
N TYR A 699 -10.67 16.32 7.57
CA TYR A 699 -10.50 16.34 9.02
C TYR A 699 -9.09 15.97 9.43
N LEU A 700 -8.57 16.68 10.42
CA LEU A 700 -7.33 16.38 11.14
C LEU A 700 -7.68 16.18 12.62
N VAL A 701 -7.12 15.14 13.24
CA VAL A 701 -7.25 14.91 14.68
C VAL A 701 -5.88 15.04 15.31
N ARG A 702 -5.79 15.75 16.43
CA ARG A 702 -4.58 15.91 17.23
C ARG A 702 -4.79 15.34 18.62
N ALA A 703 -3.80 14.63 19.15
CA ALA A 703 -3.82 14.10 20.51
C ALA A 703 -2.96 14.96 21.45
N GLU A 704 -3.42 15.13 22.68
CA GLU A 704 -2.75 15.87 23.73
C GLU A 704 -2.59 14.99 24.98
N ASP A 705 -1.36 14.88 25.49
CA ASP A 705 -1.07 14.23 26.78
C ASP A 705 -1.08 15.28 27.89
N LEU A 706 -2.07 15.17 28.80
CA LEU A 706 -2.30 16.14 29.85
C LEU A 706 -1.28 16.11 31.00
N ALA A 707 -0.42 15.09 31.07
CA ALA A 707 0.68 15.08 32.05
C ALA A 707 1.86 15.98 31.62
N GLY A 708 1.91 16.35 30.34
CA GLY A 708 2.94 17.22 29.76
C GLY A 708 2.72 18.71 30.00
N SER A 709 3.68 19.52 29.54
CA SER A 709 3.55 20.99 29.49
C SER A 709 3.98 21.49 28.12
N GLY A 710 3.05 21.54 27.16
CA GLY A 710 3.30 21.86 25.76
C GLY A 710 2.43 22.98 25.18
N GLY A 711 1.53 23.56 25.97
CA GLY A 711 0.64 24.63 25.52
C GLY A 711 -0.50 24.13 24.62
N GLY A 712 -0.84 22.85 24.69
CA GLY A 712 -1.97 22.29 23.99
C GLY A 712 -3.31 22.95 24.34
N PRO A 713 -4.27 22.90 23.39
CA PRO A 713 -5.55 23.58 23.53
C PRO A 713 -6.37 23.10 24.72
N CYS A 714 -6.07 21.93 25.27
CA CYS A 714 -6.80 21.33 26.36
C CYS A 714 -6.00 21.28 27.66
N GLY A 715 -5.88 22.40 28.36
CA GLY A 715 -5.21 22.44 29.66
C GLY A 715 -3.69 22.53 29.59
N GLY A 716 -3.11 22.72 28.39
CA GLY A 716 -1.70 23.06 28.21
C GLY A 716 -0.74 21.87 28.18
N GLY A 717 -1.26 20.66 27.94
CA GLY A 717 -0.50 19.43 27.75
C GLY A 717 0.36 19.43 26.48
N LEU A 718 1.02 18.31 26.22
CA LEU A 718 1.87 18.13 25.03
C LEU A 718 1.04 17.59 23.88
N VAL A 719 1.04 18.31 22.76
CA VAL A 719 0.34 17.90 21.54
C VAL A 719 1.35 17.30 20.57
N GLU A 720 1.00 16.17 19.98
CA GLU A 720 1.79 15.59 18.90
C GLU A 720 1.67 16.40 17.59
N MET A 721 2.45 16.04 16.56
CA MET A 721 2.59 16.83 15.32
C MET A 721 2.06 16.16 14.03
N ASN A 722 1.32 15.05 14.12
CA ASN A 722 0.73 14.37 12.97
C ASN A 722 -0.13 15.34 12.14
N MET A 723 -0.08 15.19 10.82
CA MET A 723 -0.86 15.98 9.86
C MET A 723 -1.82 15.11 9.04
N GLN A 724 -2.13 13.90 9.51
CA GLN A 724 -2.99 12.97 8.78
C GLN A 724 -4.38 13.57 8.60
N THR A 725 -4.80 13.63 7.35
CA THR A 725 -6.07 14.22 6.95
C THR A 725 -6.88 13.20 6.15
N LEU A 726 -8.14 12.99 6.50
CA LEU A 726 -9.09 12.18 5.73
C LEU A 726 -10.33 13.00 5.41
N SER A 727 -10.99 12.68 4.29
CA SER A 727 -12.23 13.35 3.88
C SER A 727 -13.44 12.45 3.93
N GLY A 728 -14.60 13.07 4.11
CA GLY A 728 -15.88 12.45 3.81
C GLY A 728 -16.88 13.49 3.31
N GLU A 729 -17.94 12.99 2.69
CA GLU A 729 -19.07 13.78 2.22
C GLU A 729 -20.32 13.34 2.97
N ALA A 730 -21.08 14.29 3.51
CA ALA A 730 -22.37 13.97 4.11
C ALA A 730 -23.38 13.74 2.96
N THR A 731 -24.02 12.58 2.95
CA THR A 731 -25.00 12.20 1.91
C THR A 731 -26.41 12.06 2.47
N GLY A 732 -26.53 11.77 3.78
CA GLY A 732 -27.81 11.62 4.47
C GLY A 732 -28.54 10.32 4.18
N PRO A 733 -29.72 10.13 4.79
CA PRO A 733 -30.55 8.97 4.50
C PRO A 733 -31.08 9.06 3.06
N ALA A 734 -30.74 8.05 2.27
CA ALA A 734 -31.36 7.80 0.98
C ALA A 734 -32.85 7.44 1.21
N PHE A 735 -33.76 8.17 0.59
CA PHE A 735 -35.17 7.81 0.53
C PHE A 735 -35.58 7.49 -0.91
N PRO A 736 -36.44 6.48 -1.12
CA PRO A 736 -36.89 6.14 -2.47
C PRO A 736 -37.76 7.27 -3.03
N LEU A 737 -37.34 7.84 -4.15
CA LEU A 737 -38.13 8.73 -5.01
C LEU A 737 -39.04 7.93 -5.94
N PHE A 738 -38.54 6.79 -6.42
CA PHE A 738 -39.28 5.85 -7.25
C PHE A 738 -38.83 4.43 -6.91
N THR A 739 -39.78 3.51 -6.76
CA THR A 739 -39.53 2.07 -6.57
C THR A 739 -40.54 1.32 -7.39
N ASP A 740 -40.07 0.39 -8.22
CA ASP A 740 -40.92 -0.58 -8.89
C ASP A 740 -40.18 -1.90 -9.06
N ASP A 741 -40.69 -2.93 -8.39
CA ASP A 741 -40.26 -4.34 -8.48
C ASP A 741 -41.04 -5.10 -9.57
N VAL A 742 -41.85 -4.41 -10.39
CA VAL A 742 -42.65 -4.96 -11.49
C VAL A 742 -43.78 -5.93 -11.04
N GLU A 743 -43.87 -6.24 -9.74
CA GLU A 743 -44.87 -7.16 -9.19
C GLU A 743 -46.29 -6.64 -9.37
N SER A 744 -46.46 -5.32 -9.37
CA SER A 744 -47.75 -4.65 -9.63
C SER A 744 -48.12 -4.56 -11.13
N GLY A 745 -47.29 -5.09 -12.02
CA GLY A 745 -47.47 -5.07 -13.48
C GLY A 745 -46.93 -3.79 -14.14
N ALA A 746 -47.20 -3.60 -15.44
CA ALA A 746 -46.59 -2.53 -16.24
C ALA A 746 -47.11 -1.09 -15.95
N GLY A 747 -47.74 -0.83 -14.80
CA GLY A 747 -48.45 0.41 -14.51
C GLY A 747 -47.56 1.66 -14.46
N ALA A 748 -46.31 1.52 -14.02
CA ALA A 748 -45.35 2.63 -13.99
C ALA A 748 -44.62 2.85 -15.33
N TRP A 749 -44.86 1.98 -16.32
CA TRP A 749 -44.03 1.84 -17.51
C TRP A 749 -44.78 2.23 -18.77
N SER A 750 -44.11 3.00 -19.63
CA SER A 750 -44.59 3.34 -20.96
C SER A 750 -43.61 2.79 -21.98
N VAL A 751 -44.14 2.21 -23.05
CA VAL A 751 -43.35 1.37 -23.93
C VAL A 751 -43.75 1.62 -25.38
N TYR A 752 -42.76 1.69 -26.28
CA TYR A 752 -42.96 2.08 -27.67
C TYR A 752 -41.76 1.69 -28.55
N ALA A 753 -41.97 1.67 -29.87
CA ALA A 753 -40.90 1.49 -30.85
C ALA A 753 -40.06 2.78 -30.96
N GLY A 754 -38.74 2.66 -30.88
CA GLY A 754 -37.81 3.78 -30.98
C GLY A 754 -37.68 4.31 -32.41
N PRO A 755 -36.97 5.45 -32.59
CA PRO A 755 -36.85 6.13 -33.89
C PRO A 755 -36.26 5.28 -35.03
N GLY A 756 -35.53 4.20 -34.69
CA GLY A 756 -34.90 3.27 -35.61
C GLY A 756 -35.78 2.09 -36.07
N ASP A 757 -37.02 1.92 -35.58
CA ASP A 757 -37.92 0.82 -35.96
C ASP A 757 -39.20 1.31 -36.72
N PRO A 758 -39.09 1.69 -38.00
CA PRO A 758 -40.22 2.11 -38.83
C PRO A 758 -41.07 0.89 -39.26
N GLY A 759 -41.84 0.32 -38.33
CA GLY A 759 -42.64 -0.88 -38.60
C GLY A 759 -43.48 -1.41 -37.44
N GLY A 760 -43.19 -1.00 -36.20
CA GLY A 760 -44.18 -0.92 -35.13
C GLY A 760 -44.74 -2.27 -34.64
N THR A 761 -43.88 -3.13 -34.12
CA THR A 761 -44.29 -4.15 -33.14
C THR A 761 -43.28 -4.19 -32.03
N VAL A 762 -43.54 -3.44 -30.97
CA VAL A 762 -42.92 -3.72 -29.69
C VAL A 762 -43.78 -3.07 -28.63
N PRO A 763 -43.98 -3.75 -27.50
CA PRO A 763 -43.02 -3.40 -26.47
C PRO A 763 -42.70 -4.48 -25.45
N TRP A 764 -41.55 -4.33 -24.81
CA TRP A 764 -41.34 -4.60 -23.40
C TRP A 764 -42.60 -5.04 -22.64
N ALA A 765 -42.58 -6.27 -22.15
CA ALA A 765 -43.71 -6.88 -21.46
C ALA A 765 -43.30 -7.34 -20.06
N VAL A 766 -44.28 -7.54 -19.19
CA VAL A 766 -44.05 -8.22 -17.92
C VAL A 766 -43.82 -9.70 -18.20
N SER A 767 -42.69 -10.23 -17.77
CA SER A 767 -42.30 -11.63 -17.88
C SER A 767 -42.32 -12.32 -16.53
N MET A 768 -42.56 -13.63 -16.56
CA MET A 768 -42.41 -14.54 -15.42
C MET A 768 -41.30 -15.56 -15.68
N ALA A 769 -40.49 -15.36 -16.72
CA ALA A 769 -39.45 -16.31 -17.14
C ALA A 769 -38.18 -16.20 -16.26
N ARG A 770 -37.82 -14.97 -15.89
CA ARG A 770 -36.69 -14.62 -15.01
C ARG A 770 -37.08 -13.40 -14.18
N TYR A 771 -36.69 -13.36 -12.91
CA TYR A 771 -36.99 -12.27 -11.97
C TYR A 771 -36.04 -12.35 -10.76
N THR A 772 -35.78 -11.21 -10.11
CA THR A 772 -35.07 -11.10 -8.82
C THR A 772 -36.04 -10.79 -7.69
N SER A 773 -37.09 -10.04 -7.99
CA SER A 773 -38.29 -9.91 -7.16
C SER A 773 -39.24 -11.09 -7.43
N PRO A 774 -40.20 -11.44 -6.54
CA PRO A 774 -40.64 -12.83 -6.38
C PRO A 774 -41.24 -13.55 -7.59
N THR A 775 -41.84 -12.85 -8.57
CA THR A 775 -42.55 -13.49 -9.69
C THR A 775 -42.44 -12.80 -11.05
N ARG A 776 -42.00 -11.54 -11.14
CA ARG A 776 -42.13 -10.73 -12.37
C ARG A 776 -40.92 -9.84 -12.64
N SER A 777 -40.65 -9.58 -13.91
CA SER A 777 -39.70 -8.56 -14.39
C SER A 777 -40.19 -7.94 -15.70
N LEU A 778 -39.58 -6.86 -16.15
CA LEU A 778 -39.74 -6.35 -17.52
C LEU A 778 -38.85 -7.13 -18.47
N PHE A 779 -39.33 -7.44 -19.67
CA PHE A 779 -38.58 -8.20 -20.67
C PHE A 779 -38.76 -7.65 -22.06
N CYS A 780 -37.66 -7.53 -22.80
CA CYS A 780 -37.61 -7.27 -24.22
C CYS A 780 -36.91 -8.39 -24.97
N THR A 781 -37.60 -9.00 -25.94
CA THR A 781 -37.03 -10.01 -26.82
C THR A 781 -35.93 -9.43 -27.70
N ASN A 782 -34.81 -10.15 -27.87
CA ASN A 782 -33.85 -9.87 -28.93
C ASN A 782 -34.37 -10.43 -30.27
N GLU A 783 -34.29 -9.66 -31.36
CA GLU A 783 -34.91 -10.02 -32.64
C GLU A 783 -33.86 -10.13 -33.75
N PRO A 784 -33.94 -11.14 -34.65
CA PRO A 784 -33.00 -11.31 -35.78
C PRO A 784 -33.39 -10.38 -36.94
N SER A 785 -33.65 -9.12 -36.62
CA SER A 785 -34.09 -8.07 -37.54
C SER A 785 -33.86 -6.70 -36.88
N VAL A 786 -33.53 -5.68 -37.70
CA VAL A 786 -33.25 -4.34 -37.17
C VAL A 786 -34.42 -3.84 -36.32
N LYS A 787 -34.17 -3.67 -35.02
CA LYS A 787 -35.16 -3.22 -34.04
C LYS A 787 -34.61 -2.15 -33.12
N ASP A 788 -35.54 -1.33 -32.64
CA ASP A 788 -35.30 -0.25 -31.70
C ASP A 788 -36.48 -0.20 -30.73
N GLN A 789 -36.25 -0.64 -29.50
CA GLN A 789 -37.31 -1.01 -28.57
C GLN A 789 -37.11 -0.28 -27.24
N VAL A 790 -38.14 0.43 -26.76
CA VAL A 790 -38.01 1.33 -25.61
C VAL A 790 -39.02 1.02 -24.50
N VAL A 791 -38.55 1.04 -23.25
CA VAL A 791 -39.35 1.16 -22.03
C VAL A 791 -38.90 2.36 -21.22
N GLN A 792 -39.83 3.17 -20.72
CA GLN A 792 -39.55 4.35 -19.93
C GLN A 792 -40.45 4.44 -18.69
N ILE A 793 -39.99 5.15 -17.67
CA ILE A 793 -40.85 5.53 -16.56
C ILE A 793 -41.90 6.56 -17.01
N THR A 794 -43.14 6.39 -16.56
CA THR A 794 -44.29 7.24 -16.96
C THR A 794 -44.23 8.64 -16.36
N ALA A 795 -43.83 8.76 -15.10
CA ALA A 795 -43.74 10.01 -14.35
C ALA A 795 -42.29 10.50 -14.23
N ALA A 796 -42.08 11.80 -14.41
CA ALA A 796 -40.79 12.42 -14.16
C ALA A 796 -40.55 12.52 -12.64
N GLN A 797 -39.32 12.24 -12.22
CA GLN A 797 -38.89 12.27 -10.82
C GLN A 797 -38.14 13.57 -10.55
N SER A 798 -38.50 14.27 -9.48
CA SER A 798 -37.80 15.49 -9.07
C SER A 798 -36.61 15.13 -8.18
N LEU A 799 -35.39 15.28 -8.70
CA LEU A 799 -34.19 15.05 -7.91
C LEU A 799 -33.96 16.24 -6.96
N PRO A 800 -33.79 16.01 -5.65
CA PRO A 800 -33.48 17.08 -4.70
C PRO A 800 -32.20 17.83 -5.11
N ALA A 801 -32.19 19.15 -4.94
CA ALA A 801 -31.01 19.97 -5.21
C ALA A 801 -30.03 19.93 -4.03
N GLY A 802 -28.72 19.94 -4.31
CA GLY A 802 -27.65 20.06 -3.29
C GLY A 802 -27.44 18.78 -2.49
N CYS A 803 -27.45 17.62 -3.16
CA CYS A 803 -27.74 16.32 -2.57
C CYS A 803 -27.35 15.22 -3.58
N THR A 804 -26.83 14.08 -3.11
CA THR A 804 -26.55 12.93 -3.98
C THR A 804 -27.83 12.14 -4.25
N SER A 805 -28.06 11.77 -5.51
CA SER A 805 -29.20 10.94 -5.94
C SER A 805 -28.66 9.77 -6.75
N GLU A 806 -29.31 8.62 -6.69
CA GLU A 806 -28.79 7.38 -7.28
C GLU A 806 -29.93 6.59 -7.93
N LEU A 807 -29.69 6.01 -9.12
CA LEU A 807 -30.58 5.02 -9.74
C LEU A 807 -29.94 3.63 -9.67
N MET A 808 -30.68 2.66 -9.14
CA MET A 808 -30.32 1.27 -9.08
C MET A 808 -31.36 0.42 -9.81
N PHE A 809 -30.93 -0.63 -10.51
CA PHE A 809 -31.81 -1.64 -11.07
C PHE A 809 -31.06 -2.97 -11.29
N GLU A 810 -31.81 -4.06 -11.24
CA GLU A 810 -31.34 -5.39 -11.61
C GLU A 810 -31.64 -5.64 -13.09
N HIS A 811 -30.71 -6.28 -13.81
CA HIS A 811 -30.99 -6.73 -15.17
C HIS A 811 -30.22 -7.98 -15.58
N TYR A 812 -30.78 -8.72 -16.54
CA TYR A 812 -30.16 -9.88 -17.18
C TYR A 812 -30.14 -9.66 -18.69
N VAL A 813 -28.97 -9.78 -19.31
CA VAL A 813 -28.76 -9.52 -20.74
C VAL A 813 -28.22 -10.76 -21.42
N ASP A 814 -28.91 -11.19 -22.48
CA ASP A 814 -28.58 -12.33 -23.33
C ASP A 814 -28.91 -11.94 -24.77
N LEU A 815 -27.92 -11.32 -25.43
CA LEU A 815 -28.01 -10.65 -26.73
C LEU A 815 -26.94 -11.18 -27.67
N ASP A 816 -26.93 -10.75 -28.94
CA ASP A 816 -25.82 -11.05 -29.84
C ASP A 816 -24.63 -10.16 -29.47
N ASP A 817 -23.68 -10.76 -28.74
CA ASP A 817 -22.50 -10.08 -28.21
C ASP A 817 -21.86 -9.18 -29.27
N GLN A 818 -21.59 -7.94 -28.89
CA GLN A 818 -20.96 -6.87 -29.67
C GLN A 818 -21.84 -6.22 -30.76
N TYR A 819 -22.90 -6.87 -31.19
CA TYR A 819 -23.77 -6.41 -32.28
C TYR A 819 -25.09 -5.83 -31.79
N ASP A 820 -25.69 -6.46 -30.78
CA ASP A 820 -26.93 -6.06 -30.13
C ASP A 820 -26.67 -5.45 -28.76
N GLY A 821 -27.47 -4.48 -28.32
CA GLY A 821 -27.21 -3.89 -27.02
C GLY A 821 -28.30 -3.03 -26.42
N GLY A 822 -28.27 -3.00 -25.10
CA GLY A 822 -29.11 -2.18 -24.25
C GLY A 822 -28.41 -0.91 -23.78
N VAL A 823 -29.10 0.23 -23.80
CA VAL A 823 -28.62 1.51 -23.24
C VAL A 823 -29.62 2.10 -22.25
N LEU A 824 -29.11 2.85 -21.27
CA LEU A 824 -29.86 3.70 -20.37
C LEU A 824 -29.77 5.16 -20.82
N GLU A 825 -30.91 5.83 -20.85
CA GLU A 825 -31.01 7.22 -21.30
C GLU A 825 -31.85 8.05 -20.30
N TYR A 826 -31.54 9.34 -20.19
CA TYR A 826 -32.28 10.29 -19.36
C TYR A 826 -32.87 11.43 -20.19
N SER A 827 -33.89 12.06 -19.63
CA SER A 827 -34.53 13.26 -20.17
C SER A 827 -34.82 14.27 -19.06
N THR A 828 -34.48 15.54 -19.28
CA THR A 828 -34.78 16.66 -18.37
C THR A 828 -35.96 17.52 -18.84
N ASP A 829 -36.63 17.14 -19.93
CA ASP A 829 -37.72 17.88 -20.57
C ASP A 829 -38.98 17.02 -20.78
N ASN A 830 -39.20 16.12 -19.81
CA ASN A 830 -40.34 15.21 -19.73
C ASN A 830 -40.47 14.26 -20.95
N GLY A 831 -39.34 13.86 -21.52
CA GLY A 831 -39.25 12.87 -22.60
C GLY A 831 -39.27 13.45 -24.01
N THR A 832 -39.09 14.76 -24.17
CA THR A 832 -39.03 15.42 -25.50
C THR A 832 -37.67 15.18 -26.16
N THR A 833 -36.59 15.33 -25.40
CA THR A 833 -35.22 15.00 -25.78
C THR A 833 -34.63 13.99 -24.80
N TRP A 834 -33.75 13.13 -25.33
CA TRP A 834 -33.14 12.04 -24.58
C TRP A 834 -31.64 12.02 -24.84
N PHE A 835 -30.88 11.83 -23.78
CA PHE A 835 -29.43 11.76 -23.80
C PHE A 835 -29.00 10.40 -23.24
N ASP A 836 -27.90 9.86 -23.76
CA ASP A 836 -27.23 8.73 -23.13
C ASP A 836 -26.92 9.05 -21.67
N ILE A 837 -27.03 8.06 -20.77
CA ILE A 837 -26.74 8.28 -19.36
C ILE A 837 -25.34 8.85 -19.11
N LEU A 838 -24.35 8.63 -19.98
CA LEU A 838 -23.01 9.20 -19.85
C LEU A 838 -22.86 10.58 -20.52
N ALA A 839 -23.82 10.98 -21.36
CA ALA A 839 -23.77 12.22 -22.11
C ALA A 839 -24.27 13.43 -21.28
N GLY A 840 -23.76 14.60 -21.62
CA GLY A 840 -24.31 15.87 -21.16
C GLY A 840 -25.43 16.35 -22.08
N ASN A 841 -26.30 17.21 -21.56
CA ASN A 841 -27.41 17.77 -22.36
C ASN A 841 -27.01 19.05 -23.14
N GLY A 842 -25.74 19.43 -23.12
CA GLY A 842 -25.24 20.68 -23.70
C GLY A 842 -25.61 21.94 -22.91
N GLY A 843 -26.20 21.78 -21.72
CA GLY A 843 -26.63 22.84 -20.82
C GLY A 843 -26.09 22.63 -19.40
N THR A 844 -26.98 22.50 -18.41
CA THR A 844 -26.63 22.41 -16.98
C THR A 844 -26.11 21.04 -16.56
N VAL A 845 -26.31 20.00 -17.37
CA VAL A 845 -25.87 18.63 -17.07
C VAL A 845 -24.61 18.33 -17.90
N PRO A 846 -23.43 18.17 -17.28
CA PRO A 846 -22.19 17.86 -17.98
C PRO A 846 -22.19 16.42 -18.53
N ALA A 847 -21.30 16.13 -19.47
CA ALA A 847 -20.99 14.74 -19.82
C ALA A 847 -20.12 14.14 -18.69
N ASN A 848 -20.41 12.91 -18.30
CA ASN A 848 -19.77 12.27 -17.17
C ASN A 848 -19.63 10.76 -17.43
N ALA A 849 -18.41 10.35 -17.77
CA ALA A 849 -18.09 8.95 -18.06
C ALA A 849 -18.12 8.05 -16.81
N ASN A 850 -18.12 8.65 -15.61
CA ASN A 850 -18.03 7.94 -14.33
C ASN A 850 -19.38 7.89 -13.59
N ARG A 851 -20.52 8.14 -14.26
CA ARG A 851 -21.84 8.04 -13.61
C ARG A 851 -22.18 6.63 -13.15
N PHE A 852 -21.68 5.59 -13.80
CA PHE A 852 -21.85 4.24 -13.29
C PHE A 852 -20.92 4.00 -12.10
N THR A 853 -21.49 3.72 -10.94
CA THR A 853 -20.75 3.28 -9.73
C THR A 853 -20.67 1.74 -9.67
N SER A 854 -21.57 1.03 -10.36
CA SER A 854 -21.55 -0.42 -10.59
C SER A 854 -22.30 -0.76 -11.89
N GLY A 855 -21.97 -1.90 -12.53
CA GLY A 855 -22.73 -2.44 -13.66
C GLY A 855 -22.67 -1.61 -14.95
N ALA A 856 -21.54 -0.93 -15.21
CA ALA A 856 -21.37 -0.10 -16.41
C ALA A 856 -21.53 -0.88 -17.74
N TYR A 857 -21.66 -0.14 -18.84
CA TYR A 857 -21.64 -0.70 -20.19
C TYR A 857 -20.40 -1.58 -20.43
N ASP A 858 -20.60 -2.72 -21.07
CA ASP A 858 -19.59 -3.76 -21.22
C ASP A 858 -18.95 -3.77 -22.62
N TRP A 859 -19.54 -3.09 -23.61
CA TRP A 859 -19.02 -3.04 -24.97
C TRP A 859 -19.40 -1.78 -25.74
N VAL A 860 -18.72 -1.50 -26.86
CA VAL A 860 -19.13 -0.49 -27.86
C VAL A 860 -19.67 -1.20 -29.08
N LEU A 861 -20.95 -1.00 -29.40
CA LEU A 861 -21.63 -1.75 -30.46
C LEU A 861 -20.98 -1.53 -31.83
N GLU A 862 -20.78 -2.61 -32.57
CA GLU A 862 -20.21 -2.55 -33.91
C GLU A 862 -21.16 -1.87 -34.91
N SER A 863 -20.60 -1.32 -36.00
CA SER A 863 -21.37 -0.69 -37.07
C SER A 863 -21.90 -1.66 -38.13
N GLY A 864 -21.73 -2.97 -37.91
CA GLY A 864 -22.24 -4.03 -38.79
C GLY A 864 -23.77 -4.15 -38.72
N PHE A 865 -24.36 -4.74 -39.77
CA PHE A 865 -25.69 -5.37 -39.76
C PHE A 865 -26.93 -4.51 -39.38
N GLY A 866 -26.75 -3.21 -39.16
CA GLY A 866 -27.84 -2.23 -39.13
C GLY A 866 -28.42 -1.87 -37.76
N ASN A 867 -27.74 -2.23 -36.66
CA ASN A 867 -28.21 -1.87 -35.31
C ASN A 867 -28.38 -0.33 -35.16
N PRO A 868 -29.57 0.17 -34.75
CA PRO A 868 -29.83 1.60 -34.57
C PRO A 868 -29.01 2.28 -33.47
N LEU A 869 -28.36 1.51 -32.60
CA LEU A 869 -27.49 1.98 -31.51
C LEU A 869 -25.99 1.80 -31.81
N SER A 870 -25.64 1.37 -33.02
CA SER A 870 -24.24 1.16 -33.43
C SER A 870 -23.30 2.33 -33.10
N GLY A 871 -22.09 1.99 -32.67
CA GLY A 871 -21.06 2.94 -32.25
C GLY A 871 -21.23 3.53 -30.84
N ARG A 872 -22.28 3.13 -30.10
CA ARG A 872 -22.49 3.55 -28.71
C ARG A 872 -21.93 2.51 -27.73
N PRO A 873 -21.39 2.95 -26.59
CA PRO A 873 -21.27 2.09 -25.41
C PRO A 873 -22.65 1.55 -25.01
N ALA A 874 -22.75 0.25 -24.77
CA ALA A 874 -23.98 -0.44 -24.42
C ALA A 874 -23.68 -1.68 -23.57
N TRP A 875 -24.73 -2.24 -22.99
CA TRP A 875 -24.69 -3.61 -22.49
C TRP A 875 -25.00 -4.59 -23.60
N SER A 876 -24.07 -5.47 -23.90
CA SER A 876 -24.09 -6.38 -25.04
C SER A 876 -23.66 -7.80 -24.66
N ILE A 877 -22.72 -7.92 -23.70
CA ILE A 877 -22.09 -9.20 -23.37
C ILE A 877 -22.93 -10.01 -22.38
N TRP A 878 -23.18 -11.28 -22.68
CA TRP A 878 -23.84 -12.22 -21.76
C TRP A 878 -22.93 -12.61 -20.57
N THR A 879 -23.41 -12.39 -19.34
CA THR A 879 -22.68 -12.71 -18.09
C THR A 879 -23.15 -13.99 -17.41
N GLY A 880 -24.24 -14.61 -17.88
CA GLY A 880 -24.79 -15.84 -17.29
C GLY A 880 -25.69 -15.66 -16.06
N ASP A 881 -25.76 -14.46 -15.48
CA ASP A 881 -26.55 -14.17 -14.28
C ASP A 881 -27.05 -12.71 -14.26
N TRP A 882 -27.94 -12.38 -13.31
CA TRP A 882 -28.38 -11.02 -13.04
C TRP A 882 -27.23 -10.12 -12.60
N ARG A 883 -27.31 -8.84 -12.95
CA ARG A 883 -26.36 -7.83 -12.51
C ARG A 883 -27.09 -6.61 -11.94
N THR A 884 -26.55 -6.10 -10.84
CA THR A 884 -26.94 -4.82 -10.24
C THR A 884 -26.20 -3.69 -10.94
N THR A 885 -26.95 -2.76 -11.52
CA THR A 885 -26.41 -1.52 -12.08
C THR A 885 -26.78 -0.34 -11.19
N THR A 886 -25.79 0.46 -10.85
CA THR A 886 -25.94 1.62 -9.97
C THR A 886 -25.36 2.87 -10.64
N VAL A 887 -26.12 3.95 -10.64
CA VAL A 887 -25.81 5.20 -11.37
C VAL A 887 -25.90 6.40 -10.43
N ASP A 888 -24.80 7.13 -10.28
CA ASP A 888 -24.74 8.44 -9.61
C ASP A 888 -25.39 9.51 -10.49
N LEU A 889 -26.40 10.18 -9.93
CA LEU A 889 -27.20 11.22 -10.57
C LEU A 889 -26.97 12.61 -9.94
N THR A 890 -25.90 12.79 -9.17
CA THR A 890 -25.61 14.02 -8.43
C THR A 890 -25.52 15.24 -9.36
N ASP A 891 -25.01 15.07 -10.58
CA ASP A 891 -24.94 16.14 -11.58
C ASP A 891 -26.29 16.46 -12.27
N LEU A 892 -27.32 15.66 -12.00
CA LEU A 892 -28.72 15.91 -12.34
C LEU A 892 -29.52 16.48 -11.16
N ALA A 893 -28.89 16.74 -10.01
CA ALA A 893 -29.56 17.28 -8.82
C ALA A 893 -30.35 18.57 -9.13
N GLY A 894 -31.55 18.67 -8.59
CA GLY A 894 -32.47 19.78 -8.84
C GLY A 894 -33.22 19.73 -10.17
N GLN A 895 -32.93 18.75 -11.04
CA GLN A 895 -33.68 18.55 -12.28
C GLN A 895 -34.92 17.68 -12.07
N SER A 896 -35.89 17.81 -12.97
CA SER A 896 -36.96 16.81 -13.12
C SER A 896 -36.55 15.84 -14.23
N VAL A 897 -36.33 14.58 -13.89
CA VAL A 897 -35.72 13.58 -14.77
C VAL A 897 -36.68 12.45 -15.11
N LYS A 898 -36.58 11.93 -16.34
CA LYS A 898 -37.14 10.63 -16.73
C LYS A 898 -36.02 9.71 -17.18
N PHE A 899 -36.17 8.42 -16.90
CA PHE A 899 -35.28 7.37 -17.37
C PHE A 899 -35.98 6.44 -18.35
N ARG A 900 -35.21 5.94 -19.32
CA ARG A 900 -35.66 4.90 -20.23
C ARG A 900 -34.53 3.92 -20.54
N TRP A 901 -34.92 2.69 -20.81
CA TRP A 901 -34.07 1.61 -21.29
C TRP A 901 -34.44 1.32 -22.74
N ARG A 902 -33.41 1.17 -23.56
CA ARG A 902 -33.56 1.06 -25.02
C ARG A 902 -32.70 -0.08 -25.53
N LEU A 903 -33.33 -1.07 -26.16
CA LEU A 903 -32.67 -2.20 -26.81
C LEU A 903 -32.62 -1.95 -28.32
N GLY A 904 -31.43 -2.09 -28.91
CA GLY A 904 -31.25 -2.12 -30.35
C GLY A 904 -30.81 -3.51 -30.79
N SER A 905 -31.47 -4.06 -31.80
CA SER A 905 -31.09 -5.32 -32.45
C SER A 905 -30.69 -5.09 -33.91
N ASP A 906 -29.80 -5.94 -34.42
CA ASP A 906 -29.32 -5.97 -35.80
C ASP A 906 -30.15 -6.90 -36.70
N SER A 907 -29.71 -7.16 -37.94
CA SER A 907 -30.47 -7.95 -38.92
C SER A 907 -30.15 -9.46 -38.97
N ASP A 908 -29.36 -10.01 -38.05
CA ASP A 908 -28.85 -11.38 -38.15
C ASP A 908 -29.29 -12.29 -37.00
N VAL A 909 -28.53 -12.35 -35.90
CA VAL A 909 -28.68 -13.36 -34.85
C VAL A 909 -29.55 -12.84 -33.70
N ALA A 910 -30.30 -13.73 -33.07
CA ALA A 910 -31.09 -13.40 -31.87
C ALA A 910 -30.93 -14.45 -30.77
N TRP A 911 -30.99 -13.96 -29.54
CA TRP A 911 -30.91 -14.73 -28.29
C TRP A 911 -32.15 -14.46 -27.42
N ASP A 912 -32.10 -14.68 -26.10
CA ASP A 912 -33.27 -14.54 -25.21
C ASP A 912 -33.75 -13.07 -25.17
N GLY A 913 -32.89 -12.13 -24.80
CA GLY A 913 -33.22 -10.71 -24.71
C GLY A 913 -32.73 -10.04 -23.45
N TRP A 914 -33.45 -8.99 -23.03
CA TRP A 914 -33.08 -8.15 -21.90
C TRP A 914 -34.20 -8.09 -20.87
N TYR A 915 -33.89 -8.52 -19.64
CA TYR A 915 -34.77 -8.44 -18.48
C TYR A 915 -34.34 -7.30 -17.55
N ILE A 916 -35.29 -6.57 -16.96
CA ILE A 916 -35.05 -5.49 -15.97
C ILE A 916 -36.01 -5.69 -14.80
N ASP A 917 -35.51 -5.58 -13.58
CA ASP A 917 -36.25 -5.76 -12.34
C ASP A 917 -35.70 -4.83 -11.24
N ASP A 918 -36.40 -4.75 -10.10
CA ASP A 918 -35.98 -4.02 -8.89
C ASP A 918 -35.46 -2.58 -9.14
N VAL A 919 -36.24 -1.77 -9.86
CA VAL A 919 -35.83 -0.40 -10.21
C VAL A 919 -36.09 0.54 -9.05
N VAL A 920 -35.02 1.11 -8.49
CA VAL A 920 -35.08 2.05 -7.37
C VAL A 920 -34.31 3.32 -7.67
N LEU A 921 -34.98 4.46 -7.57
CA LEU A 921 -34.36 5.79 -7.58
C LEU A 921 -34.33 6.33 -6.15
N TYR A 922 -33.14 6.57 -5.62
CA TYR A 922 -32.93 7.22 -4.34
C TYR A 922 -32.70 8.72 -4.50
N GLY A 923 -33.31 9.50 -3.62
CA GLY A 923 -32.95 10.89 -3.35
C GLY A 923 -32.51 11.05 -1.90
N CYS A 924 -31.96 12.21 -1.56
CA CYS A 924 -31.59 12.54 -0.19
C CYS A 924 -32.33 13.79 0.30
N THR A 925 -32.36 14.00 1.62
CA THR A 925 -33.03 15.16 2.22
C THR A 925 -32.08 16.36 2.23
N PRO A 926 -32.42 17.52 1.62
CA PRO A 926 -31.55 18.70 1.64
C PRO A 926 -31.32 19.23 3.06
N CYS A 927 -30.10 19.68 3.36
CA CYS A 927 -29.78 20.31 4.63
C CYS A 927 -30.49 21.66 4.80
N SER A 928 -31.45 21.75 5.73
CA SER A 928 -31.94 23.03 6.23
C SER A 928 -31.05 23.51 7.40
N GLN A 929 -30.02 24.31 7.10
CA GLN A 929 -29.28 25.11 8.08
C GLN A 929 -30.22 26.18 8.65
N GLY A 930 -31.04 25.79 9.63
CA GLY A 930 -32.04 26.67 10.24
C GLY A 930 -33.31 25.91 10.58
N GLY A 931 -33.27 25.21 11.70
CA GLY A 931 -34.42 24.52 12.26
C GLY A 931 -34.64 23.16 11.63
N TYR A 932 -34.31 22.10 12.37
CA TYR A 932 -35.31 21.03 12.46
C TYR A 932 -36.65 21.75 12.72
N PRO A 933 -37.76 21.42 12.03
CA PRO A 933 -39.03 21.73 12.64
C PRO A 933 -38.89 21.14 14.04
N ALA A 934 -39.00 21.97 15.07
CA ALA A 934 -39.20 21.45 16.39
C ALA A 934 -40.37 20.49 16.20
N TYR A 935 -40.11 19.18 16.25
CA TYR A 935 -41.16 18.22 16.47
C TYR A 935 -41.61 18.56 17.88
N ARG A 936 -42.49 19.56 18.00
CA ARG A 936 -43.40 19.64 19.11
C ARG A 936 -44.25 18.40 18.93
N SER A 937 -43.82 17.32 19.57
CA SER A 937 -44.78 16.37 20.09
C SER A 937 -45.66 17.19 21.03
N THR A 938 -46.80 17.66 20.53
CA THR A 938 -47.89 17.99 21.43
C THR A 938 -48.25 16.70 22.12
N VAL A 939 -47.78 16.54 23.35
CA VAL A 939 -48.37 15.61 24.31
C VAL A 939 -49.77 16.15 24.58
N SER A 940 -50.74 15.70 23.78
CA SER A 940 -52.15 15.96 24.05
C SER A 940 -52.65 14.90 25.02
N TRP A 941 -53.08 15.34 26.19
CA TRP A 941 -53.82 14.51 27.13
C TRP A 941 -55.27 14.40 26.64
N SER A 942 -55.69 13.23 26.17
CA SER A 942 -57.12 12.94 25.95
C SER A 942 -57.58 11.82 26.89
N GLY A 943 -57.55 12.11 28.19
CA GLY A 943 -58.29 11.34 29.18
C GLY A 943 -59.59 12.06 29.49
N SER A 944 -60.69 11.71 28.82
CA SER A 944 -62.02 11.89 29.41
C SER A 944 -62.20 10.77 30.44
N GLY A 945 -61.66 10.96 31.64
CA GLY A 945 -61.72 10.00 32.73
C GLY A 945 -61.15 10.62 33.99
N ASP A 946 -61.94 10.58 35.05
CA ASP A 946 -61.67 11.01 36.43
C ASP A 946 -60.21 10.77 36.87
N PRO A 947 -59.55 11.71 37.56
CA PRO A 947 -58.28 11.46 38.23
C PRO A 947 -58.55 10.70 39.54
N ASP A 948 -59.06 9.48 39.44
CA ASP A 948 -59.00 8.54 40.56
C ASP A 948 -57.74 7.70 40.42
N ALA A 949 -56.92 7.80 41.46
CA ALA A 949 -55.72 7.04 41.66
C ALA A 949 -56.05 5.53 41.63
N ASP A 950 -55.43 4.80 40.70
CA ASP A 950 -55.17 3.38 40.96
C ASP A 950 -54.06 3.32 42.01
N ASP A 951 -54.50 3.28 43.27
CA ASP A 951 -53.74 2.89 44.45
C ASP A 951 -53.26 1.44 44.27
N ASN A 952 -52.10 1.29 43.62
CA ASN A 952 -51.28 0.11 43.84
C ASN A 952 -50.65 0.29 45.22
N SER A 953 -50.98 -0.62 46.14
CA SER A 953 -50.64 -0.69 47.57
C SER A 953 -49.13 -0.70 47.93
N ASP A 954 -48.29 -0.21 47.04
CA ASP A 954 -46.84 -0.35 47.00
C ASP A 954 -46.15 1.03 47.15
N GLY A 955 -46.93 2.12 47.17
CA GLY A 955 -46.41 3.49 47.28
C GLY A 955 -45.76 4.03 45.99
N VAL A 956 -46.10 3.47 44.82
CA VAL A 956 -45.47 3.82 43.53
C VAL A 956 -46.50 4.42 42.57
N TRP A 957 -46.25 5.65 42.12
CA TRP A 957 -46.98 6.30 41.03
C TRP A 957 -46.43 5.85 39.67
N ASN A 958 -47.32 5.43 38.76
CA ASN A 958 -46.95 5.09 37.38
C ASN A 958 -47.36 6.21 36.44
N LEU A 959 -46.41 6.81 35.73
CA LEU A 959 -46.66 7.85 34.74
C LEU A 959 -46.51 7.25 33.33
N ALA A 960 -47.59 7.25 32.55
CA ALA A 960 -47.61 6.80 31.16
C ALA A 960 -47.71 8.00 30.20
N ALA A 961 -46.78 8.09 29.24
CA ALA A 961 -46.83 9.06 28.16
C ALA A 961 -47.28 8.38 26.86
N TYR A 962 -48.35 8.89 26.24
CA TYR A 962 -48.88 8.41 24.96
C TYR A 962 -48.38 9.29 23.81
N PHE A 963 -47.84 8.67 22.77
CA PHE A 963 -47.48 9.33 21.52
C PHE A 963 -48.52 8.99 20.44
N HIS A 964 -49.30 9.98 20.00
CA HIS A 964 -50.25 9.80 18.90
C HIS A 964 -49.60 10.10 17.55
N GLY A 965 -49.92 9.27 16.56
CA GLY A 965 -49.51 9.45 15.16
C GLY A 965 -49.96 10.77 14.56
N VAL A 966 -49.18 11.23 13.58
CA VAL A 966 -49.21 12.55 12.96
C VAL A 966 -50.54 12.80 12.24
N ASN A 967 -51.33 13.77 12.70
CA ASN A 967 -52.34 14.45 11.89
C ASN A 967 -52.59 15.89 12.39
N PRO A 968 -52.96 16.85 11.52
CA PRO A 968 -52.96 18.27 11.86
C PRO A 968 -54.21 18.67 12.65
N ILE A 969 -54.03 19.13 13.89
CA ILE A 969 -55.09 19.78 14.68
C ILE A 969 -54.58 21.18 15.09
N GLY A 970 -55.45 22.19 14.94
CA GLY A 970 -55.13 23.61 15.17
C GLY A 970 -54.79 23.96 16.64
N PRO A 971 -54.35 25.21 16.90
CA PRO A 971 -53.79 25.61 18.20
C PRO A 971 -54.81 25.59 19.34
N LEU A 972 -54.36 25.14 20.52
CA LEU A 972 -55.11 25.07 21.78
C LEU A 972 -55.41 26.47 22.34
N SER A 973 -56.46 26.56 23.18
CA SER A 973 -56.92 27.82 23.75
C SER A 973 -56.06 28.28 24.96
N PRO A 974 -56.00 29.60 25.26
CA PRO A 974 -55.22 30.12 26.40
C PRO A 974 -55.61 29.56 27.78
N ALA A 975 -56.80 28.98 27.93
CA ALA A 975 -57.27 28.39 29.18
C ALA A 975 -56.70 26.97 29.43
N GLU A 976 -56.28 26.27 28.37
CA GLU A 976 -55.71 24.92 28.47
C GLU A 976 -54.19 24.96 28.77
N GLN A 977 -53.50 26.04 28.38
CA GLN A 977 -52.08 26.25 28.70
C GLN A 977 -51.80 26.52 30.19
N ALA A 978 -52.80 26.97 30.97
CA ALA A 978 -52.61 27.40 32.35
C ALA A 978 -52.65 26.26 33.41
N LYS A 979 -52.80 25.00 33.00
CA LYS A 979 -52.97 23.84 33.92
C LYS A 979 -51.87 22.77 33.84
N LEU A 980 -50.83 22.94 33.03
CA LEU A 980 -49.75 21.96 32.89
C LEU A 980 -48.59 22.29 33.83
N PRO A 981 -48.02 21.32 34.58
CA PRO A 981 -46.74 21.52 35.27
C PRO A 981 -45.65 21.86 34.26
N SER A 982 -44.69 22.71 34.66
CA SER A 982 -43.64 23.22 33.78
C SER A 982 -42.71 22.10 33.34
N LEU A 983 -42.90 21.64 32.12
CA LEU A 983 -41.97 20.74 31.44
C LEU A 983 -40.94 21.61 30.73
N GLU A 984 -39.71 21.62 31.24
CA GLU A 984 -38.59 22.32 30.60
C GLU A 984 -37.65 21.28 29.97
N SER A 985 -37.26 21.53 28.72
CA SER A 985 -36.35 20.71 27.94
C SER A 985 -35.29 21.62 27.34
N ASP A 986 -34.02 21.30 27.57
CA ASP A 986 -32.89 22.02 27.01
C ASP A 986 -32.38 21.42 25.68
N GLY A 987 -33.05 20.35 25.19
CA GLY A 987 -32.67 19.62 23.99
C GLY A 987 -31.73 18.43 24.23
N THR A 988 -31.28 18.22 25.48
CA THR A 988 -30.43 17.09 25.90
C THR A 988 -31.03 16.30 27.06
N THR A 989 -31.85 16.95 27.88
CA THR A 989 -32.45 16.39 29.10
C THR A 989 -33.91 16.83 29.23
N LEU A 990 -34.77 15.92 29.70
CA LEU A 990 -36.12 16.24 30.15
C LEU A 990 -36.10 16.44 31.68
N THR A 991 -36.51 17.62 32.13
CA THR A 991 -36.57 17.96 33.56
C THR A 991 -38.03 17.98 34.02
N TYR A 992 -38.31 17.22 35.08
CA TYR A 992 -39.63 17.16 35.70
C TYR A 992 -39.54 17.66 37.15
N SER A 993 -40.34 18.67 37.48
CA SER A 993 -40.38 19.28 38.82
C SER A 993 -41.78 19.13 39.42
N PHE A 994 -41.87 18.62 40.65
CA PHE A 994 -43.14 18.50 41.37
C PHE A 994 -43.05 19.06 42.80
N GLY A 995 -44.19 19.54 43.30
CA GLY A 995 -44.35 20.15 44.62
C GLY A 995 -44.51 19.11 45.74
N THR A 996 -44.03 19.48 46.93
CA THR A 996 -43.87 18.64 48.13
C THR A 996 -45.04 17.74 48.50
N SER A 997 -44.74 16.44 48.65
CA SER A 997 -45.38 15.53 49.62
C SER A 997 -44.28 14.97 50.53
N THR A 998 -44.51 14.92 51.84
CA THR A 998 -43.51 14.75 52.91
C THR A 998 -42.96 13.32 53.09
N ASP A 999 -43.11 12.42 52.12
CA ASP A 999 -42.66 11.03 52.28
C ASP A 999 -41.27 10.79 51.65
N SER A 1000 -40.30 10.50 52.52
CA SER A 1000 -38.86 10.35 52.23
C SER A 1000 -38.48 8.99 51.61
N GLY A 1001 -39.39 8.38 50.83
CA GLY A 1001 -39.20 7.05 50.24
C GLY A 1001 -39.72 6.89 48.80
N MET A 1002 -39.94 7.99 48.06
CA MET A 1002 -40.57 7.93 46.73
C MET A 1002 -39.61 7.43 45.64
N VAL A 1003 -40.07 6.45 44.84
CA VAL A 1003 -39.41 5.98 43.62
C VAL A 1003 -40.37 6.17 42.44
N ALA A 1004 -40.04 7.05 41.50
CA ALA A 1004 -40.81 7.25 40.27
C ALA A 1004 -40.45 6.17 39.24
N ARG A 1005 -41.45 5.54 38.61
CA ARG A 1005 -41.26 4.60 37.50
C ARG A 1005 -41.85 5.18 36.22
N PHE A 1006 -41.05 5.20 35.15
CA PHE A 1006 -41.44 5.69 33.83
C PHE A 1006 -41.66 4.53 32.86
N ALA A 1007 -42.71 4.61 32.04
CA ALA A 1007 -43.07 3.62 31.04
C ALA A 1007 -43.36 4.30 29.70
N ILE A 1008 -42.82 3.74 28.61
CA ILE A 1008 -43.08 4.17 27.22
C ILE A 1008 -43.89 3.08 26.53
N GLN A 1009 -45.06 3.42 25.97
CA GLN A 1009 -45.91 2.49 25.24
C GLN A 1009 -46.10 3.00 23.80
N THR A 1010 -45.67 2.20 22.81
CA THR A 1010 -45.93 2.44 21.38
C THR A 1010 -47.08 1.57 20.91
N ASN A 1011 -47.84 2.07 19.94
CA ASN A 1011 -49.20 1.61 19.71
C ASN A 1011 -49.30 0.51 18.65
N GLU A 1012 -48.59 -0.61 18.80
CA GLU A 1012 -48.86 -1.83 18.00
C GLU A 1012 -48.73 -3.10 18.86
N HIS A 1013 -49.83 -3.85 18.88
CA HIS A 1013 -50.07 -5.21 19.42
C HIS A 1013 -49.03 -5.92 20.32
N LEU A 1014 -49.39 -6.01 21.61
CA LEU A 1014 -49.19 -7.09 22.61
C LEU A 1014 -48.13 -8.19 22.35
N VAL A 1015 -47.02 -8.12 23.09
CA VAL A 1015 -46.36 -9.29 23.71
C VAL A 1015 -45.87 -8.90 25.11
N ASP A 1016 -46.35 -9.60 26.13
CA ASP A 1016 -45.93 -9.43 27.53
C ASP A 1016 -44.43 -9.75 27.69
N GLY A 1017 -43.64 -8.74 28.06
CA GLY A 1017 -42.23 -8.86 28.42
C GLY A 1017 -41.90 -7.90 29.58
N PRO A 1018 -40.91 -8.22 30.44
CA PRO A 1018 -40.72 -7.52 31.70
C PRO A 1018 -40.25 -6.06 31.52
N TRP A 1019 -40.92 -5.17 32.26
CA TRP A 1019 -40.58 -3.76 32.42
C TRP A 1019 -39.14 -3.56 32.87
N ARG A 1020 -38.39 -2.65 32.21
CA ARG A 1020 -37.08 -2.20 32.70
C ARG A 1020 -37.21 -0.81 33.33
N PRO A 1021 -37.10 -0.67 34.67
CA PRO A 1021 -37.15 0.63 35.32
C PRO A 1021 -35.88 1.43 35.02
N ILE A 1022 -36.05 2.66 34.54
CA ILE A 1022 -35.01 3.69 34.63
C ILE A 1022 -35.18 4.29 36.03
N LEU A 1023 -34.16 4.18 36.88
CA LEU A 1023 -34.16 4.76 38.22
C LEU A 1023 -33.27 6.01 38.22
N PRO A 1024 -33.74 7.17 37.74
CA PRO A 1024 -33.02 8.41 37.95
C PRO A 1024 -33.08 8.80 39.43
N THR A 1025 -31.96 9.22 40.00
CA THR A 1025 -31.87 9.65 41.40
C THR A 1025 -32.56 11.02 41.57
N PRO A 1026 -33.60 11.15 42.41
CA PRO A 1026 -34.24 12.44 42.64
C PRO A 1026 -33.28 13.40 43.36
N THR A 1027 -33.21 14.66 42.90
CA THR A 1027 -32.36 15.68 43.52
C THR A 1027 -33.23 16.74 44.20
N PRO A 1028 -33.15 16.92 45.52
CA PRO A 1028 -33.90 17.96 46.23
C PRO A 1028 -33.34 19.35 45.92
N GLN A 1029 -34.22 20.30 45.62
CA GLN A 1029 -33.85 21.69 45.37
C GLN A 1029 -34.06 22.58 46.60
N PRO A 1030 -33.31 23.70 46.73
CA PRO A 1030 -33.39 24.61 47.87
C PRO A 1030 -34.78 25.24 48.11
N ASP A 1031 -35.64 25.25 47.10
CA ASP A 1031 -37.01 25.80 47.16
C ASP A 1031 -38.05 24.78 47.64
N GLY A 1032 -37.63 23.56 47.97
CA GLY A 1032 -38.50 22.47 48.43
C GLY A 1032 -39.07 21.61 47.30
N THR A 1033 -38.73 21.85 46.03
CA THR A 1033 -39.08 20.97 44.92
C THR A 1033 -38.12 19.78 44.82
N VAL A 1034 -38.55 18.71 44.16
CA VAL A 1034 -37.70 17.57 43.81
C VAL A 1034 -37.63 17.50 42.30
N GLU A 1035 -36.41 17.46 41.77
CA GLU A 1035 -36.16 17.37 40.34
C GLU A 1035 -35.70 15.98 39.94
N VAL A 1036 -36.23 15.52 38.80
CA VAL A 1036 -35.80 14.30 38.13
C VAL A 1036 -35.37 14.67 36.72
N GLN A 1037 -34.11 14.38 36.39
CA GLN A 1037 -33.52 14.61 35.09
C GLN A 1037 -33.35 13.30 34.34
N ILE A 1038 -33.89 13.23 33.11
CA ILE A 1038 -33.80 12.05 32.25
C ILE A 1038 -33.08 12.44 30.95
N PRO A 1039 -31.90 11.88 30.67
CA PRO A 1039 -31.21 12.08 29.40
C PRO A 1039 -32.01 11.52 28.23
N PHE A 1040 -32.09 12.26 27.12
CA PHE A 1040 -32.76 11.79 25.90
C PHE A 1040 -32.10 10.54 25.31
N SER A 1041 -30.81 10.34 25.51
CA SER A 1041 -30.08 9.13 25.09
C SER A 1041 -30.68 7.85 25.69
N ASN A 1042 -31.10 7.89 26.96
CA ASN A 1042 -31.69 6.75 27.66
C ASN A 1042 -33.13 6.45 27.16
N ILE A 1043 -33.83 7.48 26.68
CA ILE A 1043 -35.17 7.37 26.07
C ILE A 1043 -35.05 6.75 24.67
N MET A 1044 -34.06 7.20 23.89
CA MET A 1044 -33.80 6.70 22.54
C MET A 1044 -33.25 5.27 22.57
N GLU A 1045 -32.36 4.92 23.50
CA GLU A 1045 -31.85 3.53 23.67
C GLU A 1045 -32.98 2.50 23.85
N GLN A 1046 -34.05 2.83 24.60
CA GLN A 1046 -35.18 1.91 24.76
C GLN A 1046 -36.09 1.81 23.53
N LEU A 1047 -36.24 2.92 22.78
CA LEU A 1047 -36.96 2.92 21.50
C LEU A 1047 -36.24 2.07 20.45
N PHE A 1048 -34.91 2.17 20.37
CA PHE A 1048 -34.09 1.35 19.48
C PHE A 1048 -33.99 -0.12 19.90
N TYR A 1049 -33.97 -0.41 21.21
CA TYR A 1049 -33.92 -1.79 21.71
C TYR A 1049 -35.19 -2.59 21.37
N ARG A 1050 -36.36 -1.95 21.27
CA ARG A 1050 -37.60 -2.64 20.85
C ARG A 1050 -37.73 -2.79 19.34
N LEU A 1051 -37.26 -1.83 18.55
CA LEU A 1051 -37.28 -1.94 17.08
C LEU A 1051 -36.42 -3.11 16.56
N ARG A 1052 -35.35 -3.50 17.27
CA ARG A 1052 -34.54 -4.69 16.95
C ARG A 1052 -35.18 -6.05 17.27
N ILE A 1053 -36.28 -6.09 18.03
CA ILE A 1053 -36.94 -7.35 18.43
C ILE A 1053 -38.10 -7.72 17.49
N THR A 1054 -38.47 -6.81 16.58
CA THR A 1054 -39.60 -6.98 15.63
C THR A 1054 -39.19 -6.98 14.15
N GLU A 1055 -37.94 -7.36 13.83
CA GLU A 1055 -37.55 -7.84 12.50
C GLU A 1055 -37.49 -9.38 12.48
#